data_AF-A0A1I3LI72-F1
#
_entry.id   AF-A0A1I3LI72-F1
#
_cell.length_a   1.000
_cell.length_b   1.000
_cell.length_c   1.000
_cell.angle_alpha   90.00
_cell.angle_beta   90.00
_cell.angle_gamma   90.00
#
_symmetry.space_group_name_H-M   'P 1'
#
loop_
_entity.id
_entity.type
_entity.pdbx_description
1 polymer ?
#
loop_
_entity_poly.entity_id
_entity_poly.type
_entity_poly.pdbx_seq_one_letter_code
_entity_poly.pdbx_strand_id
1 'polypeptide(L)'
;MSVGASNGSGPDDRGLTPQVGLVLLIGLVIVGATLVVATGWLLIDSLESESQAELTRSTVEVTDHGIVTATTTGQTQTIPWEDASYSDDGQVQLVWHNGSVTGANEAVTIETLGAIEYELSDRTIAYQSGASWEKRDGETQVLSSPTVGYDDEILQLHFTTLDREAVSGTEAVVEPEQNSTRAGAIENASTEAADAGFNDLTIVVESDYYDGWQTHFESVFGTANVTATEADDEVEVTLENATETDPPAFLVTADNGVANDASPGTNRFVDRADTPLNVSAVVKNSGDEQDSQNVTLTLPDANESVEPDPKYVTRSGGEEAAVNLSIPPGNRDDLEHGERYEYTVATEDDELEDPGTFYYAKQEEPYLNVSNLTVDGEKAMDSTDPVNATAENVTLEAAVHNLGVENVSESKLELELESEAADWTGTNASAIDRTFGENATASWTFNRSLLPQGELTATVDADEGDKETGYINVDDGIDPDSDEVNVPSNTEVNVSIVGAEMSNSNPYECSNCREAYVPDRTDGSFTTDGDGMTYSFDGPSPDGPDDELEKSDDGGWVSPNGTEPTANCDSSGPGACEWTWDVDELVWDESQGYELVWEPETGGWFTDPGEWAWDGPIKAGSAPNDELELLVDSYEIQWLPARADIVIQPVNETNDPTGEPETIETDWSETNLNQFDEPRPIYDHNFTTDERVSLMIDAASYTHGTRSFCGAYGEQTVTDTYDGSVYDHIECTDEAVSGGGELVDLTADTETNETNVRVLGEEDTTIPELDPGVDRQEPVDDLLERPGVDVPVDESGELNLSENEFVFAFTLTHHPEQHNQNPDLPQGGAITPDEYWEAAHDSAGDPNFNDMIAHVEITPGSGTAGEDPGLEIVAVDDESGSITPIETGSGSSPDQTGYDPDQVDVRSDEIIIG
;
A
#
# COMPACT_ATOMS: atom_id res chain seq x y z
N MET A 1 -102.74 -26.65 -22.86
CA MET A 1 -104.13 -26.22 -23.10
C MET A 1 -105.07 -27.26 -22.50
N SER A 2 -105.95 -26.84 -21.59
CA SER A 2 -107.03 -27.67 -21.03
C SER A 2 -108.27 -27.57 -21.91
N VAL A 3 -108.83 -28.70 -22.35
CA VAL A 3 -110.22 -28.94 -22.78
C VAL A 3 -110.40 -30.47 -22.64
N GLY A 4 -111.41 -31.07 -22.00
CA GLY A 4 -112.80 -30.68 -21.78
C GLY A 4 -113.66 -31.86 -22.26
N ALA A 5 -114.41 -32.47 -21.32
CA ALA A 5 -115.15 -33.72 -21.46
C ALA A 5 -116.46 -33.61 -22.28
N SER A 6 -116.97 -34.74 -22.81
CA SER A 6 -118.38 -35.20 -22.74
C SER A 6 -118.63 -36.43 -23.62
N ASN A 7 -119.66 -37.28 -23.49
CA ASN A 7 -120.36 -37.99 -22.40
C ASN A 7 -121.42 -38.90 -23.09
N GLY A 8 -121.71 -40.08 -22.52
CA GLY A 8 -122.97 -40.84 -22.71
C GLY A 8 -122.94 -42.03 -23.70
N SER A 9 -123.55 -43.19 -23.47
CA SER A 9 -124.42 -43.71 -22.40
C SER A 9 -124.65 -45.22 -22.62
N GLY A 10 -124.85 -46.00 -21.54
CA GLY A 10 -125.59 -47.28 -21.61
C GLY A 10 -124.93 -48.48 -20.90
N PRO A 11 -125.56 -49.08 -19.88
CA PRO A 11 -124.93 -50.01 -18.95
C PRO A 11 -125.04 -51.47 -19.39
N ASP A 12 -124.03 -52.29 -19.11
CA ASP A 12 -124.23 -53.70 -18.79
C ASP A 12 -123.08 -54.20 -17.92
N ASP A 13 -123.43 -54.42 -16.66
CA ASP A 13 -122.60 -55.04 -15.66
C ASP A 13 -122.43 -56.52 -16.03
N ARG A 14 -121.31 -56.84 -16.67
CA ARG A 14 -120.71 -58.17 -16.61
C ARG A 14 -119.25 -57.95 -16.37
N GLY A 15 -118.86 -57.99 -15.10
CA GLY A 15 -117.48 -58.29 -14.74
C GLY A 15 -117.04 -59.51 -15.56
N LEU A 16 -116.23 -59.25 -16.59
CA LEU A 16 -115.39 -60.27 -17.18
C LEU A 16 -114.66 -60.85 -15.99
N THR A 17 -114.99 -62.11 -15.73
CA THR A 17 -114.63 -62.84 -14.53
C THR A 17 -113.12 -62.61 -14.32
N PRO A 18 -112.62 -62.36 -13.10
CA PRO A 18 -111.19 -62.10 -12.85
C PRO A 18 -110.24 -63.04 -13.60
N GLN A 19 -110.70 -64.25 -13.94
CA GLN A 19 -110.08 -65.25 -14.78
C GLN A 19 -109.76 -64.79 -16.21
N VAL A 20 -110.61 -64.05 -16.93
CA VAL A 20 -110.32 -63.58 -18.31
C VAL A 20 -109.31 -62.43 -18.30
N GLY A 21 -109.46 -61.48 -17.37
CA GLY A 21 -108.48 -60.41 -17.15
C GLY A 21 -107.12 -60.97 -16.72
N LEU A 22 -107.12 -62.00 -15.86
CA LEU A 22 -105.91 -62.73 -15.46
C LEU A 22 -105.27 -63.48 -16.63
N VAL A 23 -106.05 -64.16 -17.49
CA VAL A 23 -105.51 -64.88 -18.66
C VAL A 23 -104.94 -63.92 -19.71
N LEU A 24 -105.59 -62.79 -19.98
CA LEU A 24 -105.06 -61.75 -20.89
C LEU A 24 -103.81 -61.09 -20.32
N LEU A 25 -103.77 -60.84 -19.01
CA LEU A 25 -102.60 -60.28 -18.33
C LEU A 25 -101.45 -61.29 -18.35
N ILE A 26 -101.70 -62.57 -18.06
CA ILE A 26 -100.70 -63.64 -18.19
C ILE A 26 -100.22 -63.76 -19.65
N GLY A 27 -101.12 -63.70 -20.63
CA GLY A 27 -100.75 -63.75 -22.05
C GLY A 27 -99.87 -62.58 -22.49
N LEU A 28 -100.21 -61.35 -22.08
CA LEU A 28 -99.41 -60.16 -22.37
C LEU A 28 -98.07 -60.16 -21.61
N VAL A 29 -98.05 -60.66 -20.38
CA VAL A 29 -96.81 -60.87 -19.61
C VAL A 29 -95.93 -61.91 -20.28
N ILE A 30 -96.50 -63.02 -20.78
CA ILE A 30 -95.73 -64.04 -21.51
C ILE A 30 -95.18 -63.46 -22.81
N VAL A 31 -95.99 -62.74 -23.60
CA VAL A 31 -95.52 -62.11 -24.85
C VAL A 31 -94.46 -61.06 -24.57
N GLY A 32 -94.67 -60.21 -23.56
CA GLY A 32 -93.69 -59.19 -23.13
C GLY A 32 -92.39 -59.83 -22.61
N ALA A 33 -92.48 -60.87 -21.78
CA ALA A 33 -91.31 -61.60 -21.30
C ALA A 33 -90.58 -62.31 -22.45
N THR A 34 -91.30 -62.90 -23.41
CA THR A 34 -90.69 -63.54 -24.58
C THR A 34 -89.96 -62.53 -25.45
N LEU A 35 -90.52 -61.33 -25.62
CA LEU A 35 -89.90 -60.25 -26.40
C LEU A 35 -88.66 -59.69 -25.68
N VAL A 36 -88.71 -59.52 -24.36
CA VAL A 36 -87.55 -59.10 -23.55
C VAL A 36 -86.44 -60.14 -23.59
N VAL A 37 -86.77 -61.44 -23.47
CA VAL A 37 -85.79 -62.53 -23.56
C VAL A 37 -85.16 -62.61 -24.95
N ALA A 38 -85.96 -62.50 -26.02
CA ALA A 38 -85.46 -62.53 -27.39
C ALA A 38 -84.53 -61.34 -27.70
N THR A 39 -84.86 -60.15 -27.20
CA THR A 39 -84.02 -58.95 -27.36
C THR A 39 -82.78 -59.01 -26.47
N GLY A 40 -82.90 -59.60 -25.27
CA GLY A 40 -81.80 -59.83 -24.35
C GLY A 40 -80.74 -60.80 -24.90
N TRP A 41 -81.14 -61.82 -25.67
CA TRP A 41 -80.19 -62.74 -26.31
C TRP A 41 -79.35 -62.08 -27.41
N LEU A 42 -79.93 -61.21 -28.24
CA LEU A 42 -79.16 -60.48 -29.27
C LEU A 42 -78.13 -59.51 -28.67
N LEU A 43 -78.43 -58.91 -27.51
CA LEU A 43 -77.48 -58.03 -26.81
C LEU A 43 -76.36 -58.81 -26.12
N ILE A 44 -76.64 -60.04 -25.66
CA ILE A 44 -75.62 -60.91 -25.03
C ILE A 44 -74.57 -61.32 -26.07
N ASP A 45 -74.97 -61.72 -27.28
CA ASP A 45 -74.02 -62.12 -28.34
C ASP A 45 -73.08 -60.96 -28.73
N SER A 46 -73.60 -59.73 -28.82
CA SER A 46 -72.79 -58.54 -29.11
C SER A 46 -71.87 -58.14 -27.96
N LEU A 47 -72.32 -58.30 -26.70
CA LEU A 47 -71.48 -58.07 -25.52
C LEU A 47 -70.39 -59.13 -25.38
N GLU A 48 -70.67 -60.39 -25.76
CA GLU A 48 -69.71 -61.48 -25.74
C GLU A 48 -68.64 -61.29 -26.83
N SER A 49 -69.03 -60.97 -28.07
CA SER A 49 -68.09 -60.64 -29.16
C SER A 49 -67.20 -59.45 -28.79
N GLU A 50 -67.76 -58.37 -28.25
CA GLU A 50 -66.95 -57.20 -27.85
C GLU A 50 -66.08 -57.50 -26.62
N SER A 51 -66.57 -58.30 -25.67
CA SER A 51 -65.75 -58.73 -24.53
C SER A 51 -64.60 -59.65 -24.96
N GLN A 52 -64.79 -60.50 -25.96
CA GLN A 52 -63.72 -61.33 -26.53
C GLN A 52 -62.72 -60.45 -27.28
N ALA A 53 -63.20 -59.51 -28.11
CA ALA A 53 -62.35 -58.55 -28.80
C ALA A 53 -61.47 -57.76 -27.81
N GLU A 54 -62.04 -57.26 -26.71
CA GLU A 54 -61.28 -56.52 -25.69
C GLU A 54 -60.19 -57.37 -25.01
N LEU A 55 -60.49 -58.64 -24.71
CA LEU A 55 -59.49 -59.57 -24.17
C LEU A 55 -58.38 -59.86 -25.19
N THR A 56 -58.74 -59.98 -26.47
CA THR A 56 -57.78 -60.17 -27.56
C THR A 56 -56.93 -58.91 -27.78
N ARG A 57 -57.48 -57.69 -27.72
CA ARG A 57 -56.72 -56.43 -27.77
C ARG A 57 -55.65 -56.39 -26.69
N SER A 58 -56.03 -56.69 -25.44
CA SER A 58 -55.07 -56.77 -24.33
C SER A 58 -54.01 -57.86 -24.53
N THR A 59 -54.37 -58.98 -25.19
CA THR A 59 -53.42 -60.05 -25.54
C THR A 59 -52.43 -59.60 -26.61
N VAL A 60 -52.89 -58.83 -27.59
CA VAL A 60 -52.06 -58.24 -28.65
C VAL A 60 -51.13 -57.16 -28.08
N GLU A 61 -51.60 -56.33 -27.14
CA GLU A 61 -50.74 -55.37 -26.42
C GLU A 61 -49.61 -56.07 -25.64
N VAL A 62 -49.91 -57.19 -24.96
CA VAL A 62 -48.87 -57.99 -24.27
C VAL A 62 -47.90 -58.60 -25.28
N THR A 63 -48.40 -59.01 -26.45
CA THR A 63 -47.57 -59.55 -27.54
C THR A 63 -46.63 -58.49 -28.09
N ASP A 64 -47.15 -57.29 -28.41
CA ASP A 64 -46.36 -56.14 -28.82
C ASP A 64 -45.29 -55.79 -27.78
N HIS A 65 -45.69 -55.62 -26.51
CA HIS A 65 -44.74 -55.33 -25.43
C HIS A 65 -43.64 -56.40 -25.29
N GLY A 66 -44.00 -57.68 -25.46
CA GLY A 66 -43.03 -58.78 -25.45
C GLY A 66 -42.04 -58.70 -26.61
N ILE A 67 -42.52 -58.38 -27.82
CA ILE A 67 -41.68 -58.23 -29.02
C ILE A 67 -40.77 -56.99 -28.92
N VAL A 68 -41.30 -55.85 -28.49
CA VAL A 68 -40.53 -54.61 -28.25
C VAL A 68 -39.46 -54.86 -27.18
N THR A 69 -39.80 -55.56 -26.10
CA THR A 69 -38.83 -55.89 -25.05
C THR A 69 -37.74 -56.82 -25.58
N ALA A 70 -38.09 -57.80 -26.41
CA ALA A 70 -37.13 -58.73 -26.98
C ALA A 70 -36.12 -58.03 -27.89
N THR A 71 -36.62 -57.16 -28.78
CA THR A 71 -35.80 -56.38 -29.71
C THR A 71 -34.93 -55.34 -29.00
N THR A 72 -35.46 -54.64 -28.00
CA THR A 72 -34.73 -53.60 -27.26
C THR A 72 -33.67 -54.18 -26.31
N THR A 73 -33.99 -55.25 -25.57
CA THR A 73 -33.08 -55.81 -24.55
C THR A 73 -32.13 -56.86 -25.11
N GLY A 74 -32.39 -57.36 -26.32
CA GLY A 74 -31.66 -58.49 -26.89
C GLY A 74 -31.96 -59.83 -26.20
N GLN A 75 -32.96 -59.88 -25.31
CA GLN A 75 -33.32 -61.07 -24.54
C GLN A 75 -34.56 -61.76 -25.12
N THR A 76 -34.56 -63.08 -25.11
CA THR A 76 -35.74 -63.89 -25.46
C THR A 76 -36.94 -63.57 -24.58
N GLN A 77 -38.13 -63.40 -25.17
CA GLN A 77 -39.39 -63.17 -24.45
C GLN A 77 -40.44 -64.23 -24.78
N THR A 78 -41.34 -64.50 -23.83
CA THR A 78 -42.50 -65.36 -24.05
C THR A 78 -43.72 -64.50 -24.33
N ILE A 79 -44.46 -64.82 -25.40
CA ILE A 79 -45.70 -64.14 -25.79
C ILE A 79 -46.89 -65.12 -25.77
N PRO A 80 -48.12 -64.62 -25.56
CA PRO A 80 -49.34 -65.43 -25.70
C PRO A 80 -49.52 -65.96 -27.13
N TRP A 81 -49.89 -67.24 -27.27
CA TRP A 81 -50.15 -67.87 -28.57
C TRP A 81 -51.50 -68.61 -28.64
N GLU A 82 -52.31 -68.58 -27.57
CA GLU A 82 -53.64 -69.18 -27.59
C GLU A 82 -54.49 -68.52 -28.70
N ASP A 83 -55.03 -69.35 -29.60
CA ASP A 83 -55.80 -68.93 -30.79
C ASP A 83 -55.09 -67.97 -31.77
N ALA A 84 -53.77 -67.82 -31.64
CA ALA A 84 -52.94 -67.03 -32.55
C ALA A 84 -52.45 -67.85 -33.76
N SER A 85 -52.34 -67.19 -34.90
CA SER A 85 -51.71 -67.71 -36.10
C SER A 85 -50.62 -66.76 -36.62
N TYR A 86 -49.71 -67.28 -37.44
CA TYR A 86 -48.69 -66.47 -38.10
C TYR A 86 -49.01 -66.41 -39.59
N SER A 87 -49.05 -65.21 -40.14
CA SER A 87 -49.16 -64.95 -41.57
C SER A 87 -47.83 -64.42 -42.11
N ASP A 88 -47.39 -64.97 -43.25
CA ASP A 88 -46.25 -64.48 -44.01
C ASP A 88 -46.74 -63.33 -44.91
N ASP A 89 -47.18 -62.25 -44.26
CA ASP A 89 -47.79 -61.07 -44.85
C ASP A 89 -46.94 -59.82 -44.59
N GLY A 90 -46.95 -58.90 -45.56
CA GLY A 90 -46.31 -57.60 -45.44
C GLY A 90 -44.93 -57.53 -46.11
N GLN A 91 -44.74 -56.51 -46.93
CA GLN A 91 -43.48 -56.13 -47.54
C GLN A 91 -43.33 -54.61 -47.49
N VAL A 92 -42.09 -54.13 -47.26
CA VAL A 92 -41.77 -52.71 -47.36
C VAL A 92 -40.69 -52.48 -48.38
N GLN A 93 -40.87 -51.50 -49.25
CA GLN A 93 -39.83 -51.00 -50.14
C GLN A 93 -39.57 -49.52 -49.84
N LEU A 94 -38.31 -49.19 -49.54
CA LEU A 94 -37.81 -47.82 -49.41
C LEU A 94 -37.14 -47.45 -50.74
N VAL A 95 -37.59 -46.39 -51.40
CA VAL A 95 -37.07 -45.96 -52.71
C VAL A 95 -36.68 -44.50 -52.67
N TRP A 96 -35.38 -44.23 -52.78
CA TRP A 96 -34.85 -42.88 -52.96
C TRP A 96 -34.81 -42.52 -54.45
N HIS A 97 -35.36 -41.36 -54.80
CA HIS A 97 -35.45 -40.89 -56.18
C HIS A 97 -35.41 -39.36 -56.29
N ASN A 98 -35.47 -38.84 -57.52
CA ASN A 98 -35.62 -37.41 -57.80
C ASN A 98 -36.75 -37.25 -58.84
N GLY A 99 -37.99 -37.25 -58.34
CA GLY A 99 -39.22 -37.09 -59.13
C GLY A 99 -39.97 -38.35 -59.64
N SER A 100 -39.34 -39.52 -59.86
CA SER A 100 -40.08 -40.74 -60.26
C SER A 100 -39.53 -41.99 -59.60
N VAL A 101 -40.42 -42.75 -58.94
CA VAL A 101 -40.13 -44.07 -58.35
C VAL A 101 -39.72 -45.10 -59.41
N THR A 102 -40.16 -44.92 -60.66
CA THR A 102 -39.75 -45.75 -61.80
C THR A 102 -38.59 -45.08 -62.55
N GLY A 103 -37.38 -45.65 -62.50
CA GLY A 103 -36.19 -45.04 -63.12
C GLY A 103 -34.86 -45.45 -62.50
N ALA A 104 -33.88 -44.54 -62.57
CA ALA A 104 -32.68 -44.64 -61.74
C ALA A 104 -33.06 -44.20 -60.33
N ASN A 105 -32.85 -45.07 -59.36
CA ASN A 105 -33.20 -44.92 -57.96
C ASN A 105 -32.22 -45.77 -57.12
N GLU A 106 -32.18 -45.50 -55.82
CA GLU A 106 -31.63 -46.45 -54.85
C GLU A 106 -32.77 -47.00 -54.02
N ALA A 107 -32.77 -48.31 -53.75
CA ALA A 107 -33.89 -48.95 -53.09
C ALA A 107 -33.49 -50.09 -52.16
N VAL A 108 -34.22 -50.23 -51.06
CA VAL A 108 -34.10 -51.34 -50.11
C VAL A 108 -35.46 -51.99 -49.95
N THR A 109 -35.49 -53.31 -50.08
CA THR A 109 -36.70 -54.12 -49.89
C THR A 109 -36.57 -54.97 -48.63
N ILE A 110 -37.57 -54.88 -47.76
CA ILE A 110 -37.71 -55.64 -46.52
C ILE A 110 -38.83 -56.66 -46.74
N GLU A 111 -38.44 -57.92 -46.92
CA GLU A 111 -39.34 -59.07 -47.05
C GLU A 111 -38.94 -60.16 -46.04
N THR A 112 -39.86 -60.80 -45.32
CA THR A 112 -41.28 -60.42 -45.07
C THR A 112 -41.37 -59.63 -43.74
N LEU A 113 -42.38 -58.76 -43.57
CA LEU A 113 -42.71 -58.18 -42.25
C LEU A 113 -43.23 -59.25 -41.27
N GLY A 114 -44.13 -60.11 -41.72
CA GLY A 114 -44.79 -61.13 -40.89
C GLY A 114 -45.85 -60.54 -39.94
N ALA A 115 -46.96 -61.26 -39.76
CA ALA A 115 -48.04 -60.84 -38.88
C ALA A 115 -48.45 -61.95 -37.91
N ILE A 116 -48.82 -61.58 -36.68
CA ILE A 116 -49.48 -62.47 -35.70
C ILE A 116 -50.95 -62.12 -35.68
N GLU A 117 -51.82 -63.06 -36.01
CA GLU A 117 -53.25 -62.83 -36.19
C GLU A 117 -54.09 -63.62 -35.19
N TYR A 118 -55.05 -62.94 -34.58
CA TYR A 118 -56.07 -63.52 -33.71
C TYR A 118 -57.42 -63.41 -34.42
N GLU A 119 -57.89 -64.54 -34.95
CA GLU A 119 -59.17 -64.61 -35.67
C GLU A 119 -60.34 -64.70 -34.68
N LEU A 120 -61.24 -63.72 -34.71
CA LEU A 120 -62.51 -63.74 -34.00
C LEU A 120 -63.65 -64.02 -34.99
N SER A 121 -64.87 -64.22 -34.49
CA SER A 121 -66.01 -64.61 -35.34
C SER A 121 -66.42 -63.56 -36.40
N ASP A 122 -66.13 -62.28 -36.16
CA ASP A 122 -66.56 -61.14 -37.00
C ASP A 122 -65.44 -60.14 -37.34
N ARG A 123 -64.21 -60.36 -36.85
CA ARG A 123 -63.05 -59.47 -37.06
C ARG A 123 -61.73 -60.22 -36.84
N THR A 124 -60.63 -59.67 -37.33
CA THR A 124 -59.28 -60.15 -37.03
C THR A 124 -58.52 -59.05 -36.31
N ILE A 125 -57.82 -59.39 -35.22
CA ILE A 125 -56.89 -58.46 -34.56
C ILE A 125 -55.48 -58.97 -34.81
N ALA A 126 -54.64 -58.15 -35.40
CA ALA A 126 -53.30 -58.53 -35.84
C ALA A 126 -52.23 -57.61 -35.28
N TYR A 127 -51.03 -58.16 -35.12
CA TYR A 127 -49.80 -57.42 -34.88
C TYR A 127 -48.89 -57.53 -36.11
N GLN A 128 -48.44 -56.40 -36.65
CA GLN A 128 -47.47 -56.35 -37.76
C GLN A 128 -46.58 -55.10 -37.62
N SER A 129 -45.26 -55.29 -37.71
CA SER A 129 -44.24 -54.23 -37.70
C SER A 129 -44.41 -53.13 -36.63
N GLY A 130 -44.64 -53.53 -35.37
CA GLY A 130 -44.76 -52.59 -34.25
C GLY A 130 -46.15 -51.97 -34.07
N ALA A 131 -47.11 -52.33 -34.92
CA ALA A 131 -48.48 -51.83 -34.88
C ALA A 131 -49.48 -52.96 -34.64
N SER A 132 -50.65 -52.59 -34.13
CA SER A 132 -51.78 -53.49 -33.98
C SER A 132 -52.99 -52.97 -34.75
N TRP A 133 -53.63 -53.89 -35.45
CA TRP A 133 -54.66 -53.61 -36.44
C TRP A 133 -55.92 -54.41 -36.13
N GLU A 134 -57.09 -53.80 -36.28
CA GLU A 134 -58.39 -54.49 -36.21
C GLU A 134 -59.07 -54.46 -37.58
N LYS A 135 -59.16 -55.61 -38.26
CA LYS A 135 -59.79 -55.75 -39.57
C LYS A 135 -61.23 -56.24 -39.42
N ARG A 136 -62.20 -55.45 -39.88
CA ARG A 136 -63.64 -55.75 -39.81
C ARG A 136 -64.33 -55.34 -41.11
N ASP A 137 -65.15 -56.23 -41.68
CA ASP A 137 -65.97 -55.95 -42.88
C ASP A 137 -65.19 -55.38 -44.09
N GLY A 138 -63.88 -55.64 -44.16
CA GLY A 138 -62.98 -55.15 -45.21
C GLY A 138 -62.31 -53.81 -44.92
N GLU A 139 -62.57 -53.18 -43.78
CA GLU A 139 -61.89 -51.98 -43.30
C GLU A 139 -60.91 -52.34 -42.17
N THR A 140 -59.77 -51.66 -42.10
CA THR A 140 -58.76 -51.85 -41.04
C THR A 140 -58.69 -50.62 -40.15
N GLN A 141 -58.85 -50.82 -38.84
CA GLN A 141 -58.69 -49.78 -37.83
C GLN A 141 -57.33 -49.90 -37.15
N VAL A 142 -56.66 -48.76 -36.96
CA VAL A 142 -55.42 -48.66 -36.19
C VAL A 142 -55.74 -48.72 -34.68
N LEU A 143 -55.21 -49.72 -33.99
CA LEU A 143 -55.30 -49.83 -32.53
C LEU A 143 -54.03 -49.27 -31.86
N SER A 144 -52.86 -49.59 -32.41
CA SER A 144 -51.58 -48.93 -32.11
C SER A 144 -50.85 -48.60 -33.41
N SER A 145 -50.17 -47.46 -33.44
CA SER A 145 -49.47 -46.96 -34.62
C SER A 145 -48.06 -47.56 -34.74
N PRO A 146 -47.56 -47.80 -35.96
CA PRO A 146 -46.18 -48.18 -36.20
C PRO A 146 -45.23 -47.00 -35.92
N THR A 147 -43.96 -47.31 -35.62
CA THR A 147 -42.91 -46.32 -35.33
C THR A 147 -42.24 -45.82 -36.62
N VAL A 148 -43.06 -45.33 -37.54
CA VAL A 148 -42.64 -44.69 -38.80
C VAL A 148 -43.21 -43.28 -38.84
N GLY A 149 -42.37 -42.25 -38.72
CA GLY A 149 -42.82 -40.87 -38.58
C GLY A 149 -41.71 -39.89 -38.20
N TYR A 150 -42.08 -38.67 -37.82
CA TYR A 150 -41.15 -37.67 -37.31
C TYR A 150 -41.12 -37.66 -35.77
N ASP A 151 -39.92 -37.57 -35.22
CA ASP A 151 -39.65 -37.33 -33.79
C ASP A 151 -38.66 -36.16 -33.70
N ASP A 152 -39.04 -35.05 -33.07
CA ASP A 152 -38.26 -33.79 -33.05
C ASP A 152 -37.68 -33.40 -34.43
N GLU A 153 -38.53 -33.45 -35.47
CA GLU A 153 -38.19 -33.16 -36.89
C GLU A 153 -37.28 -34.20 -37.57
N ILE A 154 -36.82 -35.22 -36.86
CA ILE A 154 -36.03 -36.33 -37.40
C ILE A 154 -36.96 -37.43 -37.91
N LEU A 155 -36.80 -37.82 -39.18
CA LEU A 155 -37.50 -38.97 -39.76
C LEU A 155 -37.00 -40.28 -39.13
N GLN A 156 -37.90 -41.00 -38.45
CA GLN A 156 -37.65 -42.32 -37.89
C GLN A 156 -38.33 -43.41 -38.71
N LEU A 157 -37.55 -44.42 -39.13
CA LEU A 157 -38.00 -45.57 -39.90
C LEU A 157 -37.72 -46.87 -39.13
N HIS A 158 -38.66 -47.33 -38.31
CA HIS A 158 -38.52 -48.59 -37.58
C HIS A 158 -39.49 -49.65 -38.12
N PHE A 159 -38.93 -50.72 -38.68
CA PHE A 159 -39.69 -51.87 -39.16
C PHE A 159 -39.33 -53.12 -38.35
N THR A 160 -40.34 -53.73 -37.71
CA THR A 160 -40.17 -54.98 -36.97
C THR A 160 -40.57 -56.16 -37.86
N THR A 161 -39.62 -57.03 -38.20
CA THR A 161 -39.87 -58.23 -38.99
C THR A 161 -39.99 -59.46 -38.09
N LEU A 162 -40.96 -60.32 -38.36
CA LEU A 162 -41.19 -61.59 -37.66
C LEU A 162 -40.98 -62.76 -38.61
N ASP A 163 -40.11 -63.69 -38.22
CA ASP A 163 -39.87 -64.95 -38.92
C ASP A 163 -40.38 -66.14 -38.07
N ARG A 164 -40.96 -67.17 -38.72
CA ARG A 164 -41.48 -68.35 -38.03
C ARG A 164 -40.57 -69.58 -38.19
N GLU A 165 -39.96 -70.04 -37.10
CA GLU A 165 -39.23 -71.31 -37.07
C GLU A 165 -40.03 -72.48 -36.46
N ALA A 166 -40.57 -72.34 -35.24
CA ALA A 166 -41.40 -73.37 -34.60
C ALA A 166 -42.27 -72.78 -33.48
N VAL A 167 -43.55 -73.19 -33.40
CA VAL A 167 -44.46 -72.81 -32.32
C VAL A 167 -45.12 -74.06 -31.74
N SER A 168 -45.20 -74.17 -30.40
CA SER A 168 -45.88 -75.29 -29.73
C SER A 168 -46.57 -74.88 -28.43
N GLY A 169 -47.87 -75.15 -28.31
CA GLY A 169 -48.64 -74.90 -27.09
C GLY A 169 -49.45 -73.60 -27.16
N THR A 170 -49.72 -73.01 -25.99
CA THR A 170 -50.48 -71.76 -25.79
C THR A 170 -49.60 -70.52 -25.64
N GLU A 171 -48.29 -70.70 -25.74
CA GLU A 171 -47.27 -69.65 -25.64
C GLU A 171 -46.26 -69.83 -26.77
N ALA A 172 -45.71 -68.72 -27.28
CA ALA A 172 -44.61 -68.70 -28.22
C ALA A 172 -43.42 -67.96 -27.62
N VAL A 173 -42.24 -68.25 -28.14
CA VAL A 173 -40.99 -67.63 -27.70
C VAL A 173 -40.47 -66.78 -28.86
N VAL A 174 -40.23 -65.50 -28.59
CA VAL A 174 -39.67 -64.55 -29.56
C VAL A 174 -38.20 -64.32 -29.20
N GLU A 175 -37.33 -64.50 -30.18
CA GLU A 175 -35.89 -64.32 -30.04
C GLU A 175 -35.42 -63.21 -31.01
N PRO A 176 -34.65 -62.21 -30.55
CA PRO A 176 -34.13 -61.16 -31.41
C PRO A 176 -33.01 -61.69 -32.33
N GLU A 177 -33.08 -61.37 -33.62
CA GLU A 177 -32.00 -61.67 -34.57
C GLU A 177 -30.88 -60.63 -34.45
N GLN A 178 -29.85 -60.97 -33.68
CA GLN A 178 -28.74 -60.08 -33.32
C GLN A 178 -27.79 -59.76 -34.49
N ASN A 179 -27.85 -60.49 -35.60
CA ASN A 179 -26.95 -60.29 -36.77
C ASN A 179 -27.71 -59.82 -38.03
N SER A 180 -28.87 -59.19 -37.86
CA SER A 180 -29.58 -58.59 -38.99
C SER A 180 -28.71 -57.52 -39.67
N THR A 181 -28.58 -57.60 -41.00
CA THR A 181 -27.87 -56.60 -41.81
C THR A 181 -28.82 -55.58 -42.43
N ARG A 182 -30.13 -55.69 -42.16
CA ARG A 182 -31.19 -54.88 -42.79
C ARG A 182 -31.04 -53.39 -42.48
N ALA A 183 -30.77 -53.01 -41.22
CA ALA A 183 -30.56 -51.61 -40.84
C ALA A 183 -29.38 -50.98 -41.57
N GLY A 184 -28.23 -51.65 -41.59
CA GLY A 184 -27.05 -51.18 -42.36
C GLY A 184 -27.28 -51.15 -43.88
N ALA A 185 -28.19 -51.96 -44.42
CA ALA A 185 -28.56 -51.87 -45.83
C ALA A 185 -29.38 -50.59 -46.12
N ILE A 186 -30.30 -50.21 -45.22
CA ILE A 186 -31.06 -48.95 -45.28
C ILE A 186 -30.10 -47.75 -45.20
N GLU A 187 -29.19 -47.73 -44.22
CA GLU A 187 -28.20 -46.65 -44.06
C GLU A 187 -27.28 -46.49 -45.29
N ASN A 188 -26.77 -47.61 -45.83
CA ASN A 188 -25.93 -47.58 -47.02
C ASN A 188 -26.70 -47.06 -48.25
N ALA A 189 -27.92 -47.54 -48.47
CA ALA A 189 -28.74 -47.08 -49.60
C ALA A 189 -29.10 -45.60 -49.49
N SER A 190 -29.39 -45.10 -48.27
CA SER A 190 -29.60 -43.67 -48.03
C SER A 190 -28.35 -42.83 -48.35
N THR A 191 -27.16 -43.34 -48.01
CA THR A 191 -25.89 -42.66 -48.32
C THR A 191 -25.60 -42.66 -49.83
N GLU A 192 -25.77 -43.81 -50.49
CA GLU A 192 -25.61 -43.94 -51.95
C GLU A 192 -26.63 -43.07 -52.71
N ALA A 193 -27.85 -42.94 -52.18
CA ALA A 193 -28.87 -42.05 -52.71
C ALA A 193 -28.46 -40.57 -52.63
N ALA A 194 -27.97 -40.11 -51.48
CA ALA A 194 -27.47 -38.75 -51.30
C ALA A 194 -26.30 -38.45 -52.27
N ASP A 195 -25.33 -39.37 -52.39
CA ASP A 195 -24.21 -39.28 -53.33
C ASP A 195 -24.66 -39.22 -54.80
N ALA A 196 -25.78 -39.89 -55.13
CA ALA A 196 -26.39 -39.89 -56.45
C ALA A 196 -27.32 -38.68 -56.71
N GLY A 197 -27.60 -37.84 -55.69
CA GLY A 197 -28.51 -36.70 -55.76
C GLY A 197 -30.00 -37.08 -55.79
N PHE A 198 -30.35 -38.22 -55.17
CA PHE A 198 -31.73 -38.66 -54.98
C PHE A 198 -32.26 -38.16 -53.63
N ASN A 199 -33.05 -37.08 -53.67
CA ASN A 199 -33.46 -36.36 -52.48
C ASN A 199 -34.82 -36.80 -51.93
N ASP A 200 -35.70 -37.40 -52.73
CA ASP A 200 -37.03 -37.82 -52.27
C ASP A 200 -37.00 -39.27 -51.81
N LEU A 201 -37.71 -39.61 -50.73
CA LEU A 201 -37.91 -40.99 -50.26
C LEU A 201 -39.38 -41.39 -50.41
N THR A 202 -39.65 -42.46 -51.17
CA THR A 202 -40.97 -43.12 -51.20
C THR A 202 -40.94 -44.42 -50.42
N ILE A 203 -41.87 -44.58 -49.47
CA ILE A 203 -42.09 -45.80 -48.70
C ILE A 203 -43.30 -46.51 -49.29
N VAL A 204 -43.12 -47.72 -49.82
CA VAL A 204 -44.16 -48.58 -50.36
C VAL A 204 -44.40 -49.74 -49.40
N VAL A 205 -45.63 -49.95 -48.97
CA VAL A 205 -46.03 -51.05 -48.08
C VAL A 205 -47.11 -51.89 -48.75
N GLU A 206 -46.80 -53.13 -49.06
CA GLU A 206 -47.77 -54.15 -49.54
C GLU A 206 -48.15 -55.02 -48.34
N SER A 207 -49.43 -55.06 -47.94
CA SER A 207 -49.89 -55.76 -46.74
C SER A 207 -51.41 -55.99 -46.75
N ASP A 208 -51.88 -57.12 -46.22
CA ASP A 208 -53.31 -57.34 -45.93
C ASP A 208 -53.94 -56.25 -45.04
N TYR A 209 -53.11 -55.44 -44.37
CA TYR A 209 -53.47 -54.33 -43.49
C TYR A 209 -53.17 -52.94 -44.10
N TYR A 210 -53.01 -52.83 -45.43
CA TYR A 210 -52.62 -51.58 -46.11
C TYR A 210 -53.53 -50.38 -45.78
N ASP A 211 -54.84 -50.57 -45.57
CA ASP A 211 -55.77 -49.50 -45.15
C ASP A 211 -55.38 -48.89 -43.79
N GLY A 212 -54.83 -49.71 -42.89
CA GLY A 212 -54.32 -49.28 -41.59
C GLY A 212 -53.02 -48.47 -41.74
N TRP A 213 -52.11 -48.93 -42.60
CA TRP A 213 -50.89 -48.20 -42.97
C TRP A 213 -51.20 -46.87 -43.67
N GLN A 214 -52.20 -46.83 -44.56
CA GLN A 214 -52.70 -45.61 -45.18
C GLN A 214 -53.18 -44.62 -44.12
N THR A 215 -54.04 -45.07 -43.20
CA THR A 215 -54.55 -44.20 -42.12
C THR A 215 -53.42 -43.63 -41.27
N HIS A 216 -52.40 -44.43 -40.97
CA HIS A 216 -51.21 -43.99 -40.25
C HIS A 216 -50.40 -42.94 -41.04
N PHE A 217 -50.04 -43.25 -42.29
CA PHE A 217 -49.27 -42.32 -43.13
C PHE A 217 -50.01 -41.02 -43.39
N GLU A 218 -51.32 -41.05 -43.63
CA GLU A 218 -52.12 -39.83 -43.78
C GLU A 218 -52.12 -38.98 -42.51
N SER A 219 -52.11 -39.63 -41.34
CA SER A 219 -52.07 -38.94 -40.05
C SER A 219 -50.71 -38.29 -39.77
N VAL A 220 -49.61 -38.90 -40.21
CA VAL A 220 -48.24 -38.44 -39.91
C VAL A 220 -47.68 -37.52 -40.99
N PHE A 221 -47.87 -37.86 -42.26
CA PHE A 221 -47.26 -37.20 -43.41
C PHE A 221 -48.26 -36.37 -44.24
N GLY A 222 -49.54 -36.43 -43.90
CA GLY A 222 -50.61 -35.71 -44.56
C GLY A 222 -51.14 -36.41 -45.82
N THR A 223 -52.46 -36.31 -46.04
CA THR A 223 -53.17 -37.02 -47.13
C THR A 223 -52.69 -36.69 -48.55
N ALA A 224 -52.01 -35.56 -48.75
CA ALA A 224 -51.53 -35.18 -50.09
C ALA A 224 -50.33 -36.02 -50.57
N ASN A 225 -49.61 -36.62 -49.63
CA ASN A 225 -48.36 -37.34 -49.87
C ASN A 225 -48.54 -38.86 -49.91
N VAL A 226 -49.78 -39.35 -49.69
CA VAL A 226 -50.11 -40.76 -49.54
C VAL A 226 -51.02 -41.22 -50.67
N THR A 227 -50.71 -42.37 -51.27
CA THR A 227 -51.53 -43.00 -52.31
C THR A 227 -51.69 -44.49 -52.02
N ALA A 228 -52.93 -44.99 -52.01
CA ALA A 228 -53.23 -46.41 -51.82
C ALA A 228 -53.81 -47.05 -53.08
N THR A 229 -53.46 -48.31 -53.32
CA THR A 229 -53.88 -49.12 -54.46
C THR A 229 -54.56 -50.40 -53.98
N GLU A 230 -55.90 -50.36 -53.85
CA GLU A 230 -56.70 -51.50 -53.35
C GLU A 230 -56.55 -52.79 -54.18
N ALA A 231 -56.15 -52.70 -55.45
CA ALA A 231 -56.03 -53.88 -56.32
C ALA A 231 -54.80 -54.73 -56.00
N ASP A 232 -53.80 -54.12 -55.37
CA ASP A 232 -52.48 -54.68 -55.08
C ASP A 232 -52.19 -54.68 -53.56
N ASP A 233 -53.20 -54.36 -52.73
CA ASP A 233 -53.08 -54.25 -51.26
C ASP A 233 -51.87 -53.41 -50.81
N GLU A 234 -51.66 -52.27 -51.50
CA GLU A 234 -50.45 -51.45 -51.41
C GLU A 234 -50.75 -50.00 -50.97
N VAL A 235 -49.85 -49.40 -50.19
CA VAL A 235 -49.83 -47.97 -49.89
C VAL A 235 -48.43 -47.37 -50.07
N GLU A 236 -48.37 -46.21 -50.71
CA GLU A 236 -47.16 -45.43 -50.93
C GLU A 236 -47.24 -44.10 -50.17
N VAL A 237 -46.13 -43.65 -49.57
CA VAL A 237 -45.95 -42.29 -49.07
C VAL A 237 -44.64 -41.70 -49.57
N THR A 238 -44.69 -40.50 -50.14
CA THR A 238 -43.51 -39.78 -50.65
C THR A 238 -43.12 -38.62 -49.73
N LEU A 239 -41.85 -38.58 -49.34
CA LEU A 239 -41.20 -37.55 -48.55
C LEU A 239 -40.21 -36.79 -49.43
N GLU A 240 -40.46 -35.50 -49.67
CA GLU A 240 -39.56 -34.64 -50.45
C GLU A 240 -38.33 -34.27 -49.60
N ASN A 241 -37.16 -34.16 -50.24
CA ASN A 241 -35.91 -33.70 -49.61
C ASN A 241 -35.44 -34.51 -48.37
N ALA A 242 -35.80 -35.79 -48.28
CA ALA A 242 -35.39 -36.71 -47.23
C ALA A 242 -33.87 -36.95 -47.12
N THR A 243 -33.04 -36.53 -48.09
CA THR A 243 -31.57 -36.59 -48.00
C THR A 243 -30.87 -35.23 -48.12
N GLU A 244 -31.62 -34.12 -48.15
CA GLU A 244 -31.01 -32.79 -48.16
C GLU A 244 -30.57 -32.43 -46.73
N THR A 245 -29.36 -31.90 -46.60
CA THR A 245 -28.75 -31.49 -45.32
C THR A 245 -28.51 -29.98 -45.32
N ASP A 246 -28.69 -29.34 -44.17
CA ASP A 246 -28.31 -27.94 -44.02
C ASP A 246 -26.77 -27.83 -43.94
N PRO A 247 -26.16 -26.89 -44.71
CA PRO A 247 -24.72 -26.71 -44.68
C PRO A 247 -24.24 -26.25 -43.30
N PRO A 248 -22.99 -26.57 -42.93
CA PRO A 248 -22.42 -26.20 -41.65
C PRO A 248 -22.38 -24.68 -41.50
N ALA A 249 -22.74 -24.19 -40.31
CA ALA A 249 -22.64 -22.78 -39.93
C ALA A 249 -22.29 -22.70 -38.45
N PHE A 250 -21.15 -22.10 -38.12
CA PHE A 250 -20.66 -22.08 -36.74
C PHE A 250 -21.04 -20.78 -36.05
N LEU A 251 -21.94 -20.88 -35.09
CA LEU A 251 -22.44 -19.75 -34.31
C LEU A 251 -21.73 -19.68 -32.95
N VAL A 252 -21.40 -18.48 -32.50
CA VAL A 252 -20.90 -18.22 -31.14
C VAL A 252 -22.11 -18.05 -30.22
N THR A 253 -22.51 -19.13 -29.55
CA THR A 253 -23.77 -19.15 -28.79
C THR A 253 -23.65 -18.65 -27.36
N ALA A 254 -22.43 -18.56 -26.81
CA ALA A 254 -22.18 -17.96 -25.50
C ALA A 254 -20.73 -17.48 -25.38
N ASP A 255 -20.53 -16.38 -24.66
CA ASP A 255 -19.22 -15.95 -24.16
C ASP A 255 -19.13 -16.28 -22.66
N ASN A 256 -18.10 -17.05 -22.28
CA ASN A 256 -17.85 -17.41 -20.88
C ASN A 256 -16.74 -16.57 -20.26
N GLY A 257 -16.20 -15.56 -20.96
CA GLY A 257 -15.20 -14.70 -20.37
C GLY A 257 -13.81 -15.31 -20.28
N VAL A 258 -13.01 -14.79 -19.34
CA VAL A 258 -11.67 -15.28 -19.05
C VAL A 258 -11.74 -16.62 -18.30
N ALA A 259 -11.22 -17.69 -18.91
CA ALA A 259 -11.38 -19.07 -18.44
C ALA A 259 -10.44 -19.46 -17.29
N ASN A 260 -9.42 -18.66 -17.02
CA ASN A 260 -8.42 -18.88 -15.98
C ASN A 260 -8.22 -17.64 -15.11
N ASP A 261 -9.32 -16.94 -14.85
CA ASP A 261 -9.35 -15.84 -13.90
C ASP A 261 -9.06 -16.32 -12.45
N ALA A 262 -8.63 -15.39 -11.61
CA ALA A 262 -8.42 -15.65 -10.18
C ALA A 262 -9.75 -15.86 -9.42
N SER A 263 -10.87 -15.51 -10.05
CA SER A 263 -12.23 -15.60 -9.51
C SER A 263 -13.22 -15.85 -10.64
N PRO A 264 -13.69 -17.10 -10.87
CA PRO A 264 -14.56 -17.46 -11.99
C PRO A 264 -15.74 -16.52 -12.19
N GLY A 265 -15.81 -15.90 -13.37
CA GLY A 265 -16.88 -14.98 -13.77
C GLY A 265 -16.61 -13.51 -13.40
N THR A 266 -15.37 -13.18 -13.03
CA THR A 266 -14.97 -11.77 -12.79
C THR A 266 -14.26 -11.14 -13.98
N ASN A 267 -13.84 -11.93 -14.98
CA ASN A 267 -13.10 -11.46 -16.15
C ASN A 267 -11.85 -10.65 -15.78
N ARG A 268 -11.10 -11.15 -14.79
CA ARG A 268 -9.83 -10.55 -14.34
C ARG A 268 -8.70 -11.52 -14.59
N PHE A 269 -7.71 -11.10 -15.36
CA PHE A 269 -6.54 -11.90 -15.65
C PHE A 269 -5.32 -11.37 -14.90
N VAL A 270 -4.64 -12.24 -14.16
CA VAL A 270 -3.38 -11.91 -13.47
C VAL A 270 -2.21 -12.39 -14.30
N ASP A 271 -1.32 -11.47 -14.67
CA ASP A 271 -0.15 -11.79 -15.47
C ASP A 271 0.83 -12.69 -14.72
N ARG A 272 1.16 -13.81 -15.34
CA ARG A 272 2.10 -14.80 -14.81
C ARG A 272 2.92 -15.36 -15.96
N ALA A 273 4.22 -15.48 -15.75
CA ALA A 273 5.20 -15.86 -16.77
C ALA A 273 4.86 -17.16 -17.52
N ASP A 274 4.22 -18.13 -16.85
CA ASP A 274 3.94 -19.46 -17.40
C ASP A 274 2.44 -19.73 -17.68
N THR A 275 1.57 -18.76 -17.47
CA THR A 275 0.12 -18.94 -17.59
C THR A 275 -0.38 -18.21 -18.83
N PRO A 276 -0.92 -18.85 -19.88
CA PRO A 276 -1.53 -18.14 -21.01
C PRO A 276 -2.82 -17.44 -20.59
N LEU A 277 -3.20 -16.33 -21.21
CA LEU A 277 -4.52 -15.72 -21.04
C LEU A 277 -5.53 -16.49 -21.90
N ASN A 278 -6.57 -17.06 -21.28
CA ASN A 278 -7.58 -17.85 -22.00
C ASN A 278 -8.94 -17.15 -21.99
N VAL A 279 -9.54 -16.97 -23.17
CA VAL A 279 -10.94 -16.59 -23.33
C VAL A 279 -11.74 -17.82 -23.76
N SER A 280 -12.87 -18.09 -23.10
CA SER A 280 -13.73 -19.23 -23.38
C SER A 280 -15.04 -18.78 -24.02
N ALA A 281 -15.42 -19.39 -25.13
CA ALA A 281 -16.72 -19.21 -25.76
C ALA A 281 -17.34 -20.55 -26.15
N VAL A 282 -18.65 -20.63 -26.29
CA VAL A 282 -19.36 -21.81 -26.80
C VAL A 282 -19.63 -21.61 -28.29
N VAL A 283 -19.23 -22.59 -29.10
CA VAL A 283 -19.48 -22.59 -30.54
C VAL A 283 -20.36 -23.79 -30.90
N LYS A 284 -21.42 -23.51 -31.67
CA LYS A 284 -22.38 -24.47 -32.21
C LYS A 284 -22.21 -24.60 -33.72
N ASN A 285 -22.18 -25.81 -34.26
CA ASN A 285 -22.50 -26.00 -35.68
C ASN A 285 -24.02 -26.17 -35.84
N SER A 286 -24.71 -25.18 -36.43
CA SER A 286 -26.17 -25.22 -36.59
C SER A 286 -26.65 -25.97 -37.84
N GLY A 287 -25.75 -26.41 -38.73
CA GLY A 287 -26.10 -27.26 -39.88
C GLY A 287 -26.19 -28.74 -39.50
N ASP A 288 -26.41 -29.60 -40.50
CA ASP A 288 -26.50 -31.07 -40.32
C ASP A 288 -25.18 -31.79 -40.61
N GLU A 289 -24.30 -31.15 -41.38
CA GLU A 289 -23.03 -31.73 -41.82
C GLU A 289 -21.89 -31.46 -40.84
N GLN A 290 -20.93 -32.39 -40.77
CA GLN A 290 -19.68 -32.15 -40.05
C GLN A 290 -18.75 -31.26 -40.86
N ASP A 291 -18.23 -30.21 -40.22
CA ASP A 291 -17.18 -29.38 -40.82
C ASP A 291 -16.20 -28.89 -39.76
N SER A 292 -15.21 -28.10 -40.18
CA SER A 292 -14.22 -27.51 -39.31
C SER A 292 -13.90 -26.08 -39.68
N GLN A 293 -13.67 -25.25 -38.66
CA GLN A 293 -13.44 -23.83 -38.84
C GLN A 293 -12.48 -23.28 -37.80
N ASN A 294 -11.85 -22.15 -38.10
CA ASN A 294 -11.09 -21.39 -37.12
C ASN A 294 -12.03 -20.51 -36.29
N VAL A 295 -11.88 -20.58 -34.98
CA VAL A 295 -12.38 -19.59 -34.04
C VAL A 295 -11.22 -18.63 -33.75
N THR A 296 -11.46 -17.33 -33.89
CA THR A 296 -10.49 -16.27 -33.68
C THR A 296 -10.86 -15.40 -32.49
N LEU A 297 -9.86 -14.92 -31.78
CA LEU A 297 -9.98 -13.88 -30.75
C LEU A 297 -9.31 -12.61 -31.29
N THR A 298 -9.95 -11.47 -31.14
CA THR A 298 -9.39 -10.17 -31.53
C THR A 298 -9.49 -9.21 -30.35
N LEU A 299 -8.42 -8.45 -30.08
CA LEU A 299 -8.38 -7.39 -29.07
C LEU A 299 -8.21 -6.06 -29.81
N PRO A 300 -9.30 -5.31 -30.11
CA PRO A 300 -9.23 -4.09 -30.93
C PRO A 300 -8.37 -2.97 -30.33
N ASP A 301 -8.30 -2.90 -28.99
CA ASP A 301 -7.55 -1.86 -28.27
C ASP A 301 -6.09 -2.28 -27.98
N ALA A 302 -5.72 -3.53 -28.26
CA ALA A 302 -4.35 -3.98 -28.11
C ALA A 302 -3.50 -3.59 -29.33
N ASN A 303 -2.19 -3.44 -29.13
CA ASN A 303 -1.25 -3.23 -30.23
C ASN A 303 -1.28 -4.42 -31.21
N GLU A 304 -0.98 -4.18 -32.50
CA GLU A 304 -1.02 -5.20 -33.58
C GLU A 304 -0.10 -6.41 -33.31
N SER A 305 0.85 -6.31 -32.37
CA SER A 305 1.72 -7.43 -31.97
C SER A 305 1.02 -8.50 -31.10
N VAL A 306 -0.14 -8.19 -30.51
CA VAL A 306 -0.91 -9.15 -29.71
C VAL A 306 -1.74 -10.01 -30.65
N GLU A 307 -1.14 -11.10 -31.16
CA GLU A 307 -1.83 -12.08 -32.00
C GLU A 307 -2.25 -13.31 -31.17
N PRO A 308 -3.56 -13.53 -30.96
CA PRO A 308 -4.06 -14.76 -30.34
C PRO A 308 -3.93 -15.95 -31.28
N ASP A 309 -3.71 -17.14 -30.73
CA ASP A 309 -3.68 -18.36 -31.56
C ASP A 309 -5.11 -18.73 -31.99
N PRO A 310 -5.42 -18.77 -33.31
CA PRO A 310 -6.72 -19.24 -33.77
C PRO A 310 -6.90 -20.71 -33.38
N LYS A 311 -8.13 -21.06 -33.00
CA LYS A 311 -8.46 -22.43 -32.61
C LYS A 311 -9.27 -23.13 -33.69
N TYR A 312 -8.67 -24.17 -34.26
CA TYR A 312 -9.35 -25.03 -35.21
C TYR A 312 -10.30 -25.98 -34.45
N VAL A 313 -11.59 -25.94 -34.78
CA VAL A 313 -12.62 -26.79 -34.19
C VAL A 313 -13.30 -27.60 -35.27
N THR A 314 -13.59 -28.88 -35.00
CA THR A 314 -14.38 -29.77 -35.86
C THR A 314 -15.64 -30.15 -35.11
N ARG A 315 -16.82 -29.97 -35.73
CA ARG A 315 -18.11 -30.23 -35.10
C ARG A 315 -19.06 -30.93 -36.06
N SER A 316 -19.73 -31.95 -35.58
CA SER A 316 -20.88 -32.53 -36.29
C SER A 316 -22.08 -31.58 -36.23
N GLY A 317 -23.08 -31.79 -37.09
CA GLY A 317 -24.29 -31.00 -37.06
C GLY A 317 -25.01 -31.02 -35.70
N GLY A 318 -25.49 -29.85 -35.26
CA GLY A 318 -26.11 -29.63 -33.95
C GLY A 318 -25.17 -29.70 -32.74
N GLU A 319 -23.88 -30.02 -32.90
CA GLU A 319 -22.93 -30.15 -31.80
C GLU A 319 -22.46 -28.78 -31.28
N GLU A 320 -22.45 -28.64 -29.94
CA GLU A 320 -21.94 -27.47 -29.22
C GLU A 320 -20.76 -27.84 -28.31
N ALA A 321 -19.77 -26.96 -28.22
CA ALA A 321 -18.70 -27.12 -27.24
C ALA A 321 -18.02 -25.80 -26.87
N ALA A 322 -17.48 -25.77 -25.65
CA ALA A 322 -16.60 -24.69 -25.22
C ALA A 322 -15.24 -24.73 -25.95
N VAL A 323 -14.79 -23.57 -26.40
CA VAL A 323 -13.54 -23.31 -27.11
C VAL A 323 -12.73 -22.32 -26.29
N ASN A 324 -11.54 -22.74 -25.86
CA ASN A 324 -10.59 -21.87 -25.14
C ASN A 324 -9.56 -21.31 -26.12
N LEU A 325 -9.62 -20.00 -26.37
CA LEU A 325 -8.69 -19.23 -27.20
C LEU A 325 -7.58 -18.68 -26.30
N SER A 326 -6.32 -18.89 -26.67
CA SER A 326 -5.17 -18.61 -25.80
C SER A 326 -4.30 -17.50 -26.37
N ILE A 327 -3.92 -16.55 -25.52
CA ILE A 327 -2.85 -15.59 -25.77
C ILE A 327 -1.62 -16.06 -24.97
N PRO A 328 -0.56 -16.52 -25.64
CA PRO A 328 0.61 -17.05 -24.96
C PRO A 328 1.40 -15.94 -24.25
N PRO A 329 2.17 -16.24 -23.19
CA PRO A 329 2.87 -15.24 -22.40
C PRO A 329 3.71 -14.24 -23.20
N GLY A 330 4.48 -14.71 -24.19
CA GLY A 330 5.35 -13.85 -25.01
C GLY A 330 4.63 -12.94 -26.01
N ASN A 331 3.31 -13.03 -26.15
CA ASN A 331 2.51 -12.14 -26.99
C ASN A 331 1.75 -11.09 -26.17
N ARG A 332 2.02 -11.00 -24.85
CA ARG A 332 1.35 -10.05 -23.94
C ARG A 332 2.24 -8.89 -23.50
N ASP A 333 3.50 -8.86 -23.95
CA ASP A 333 4.46 -7.82 -23.56
C ASP A 333 3.98 -6.39 -23.94
N ASP A 334 3.05 -6.29 -24.90
CA ASP A 334 2.44 -5.04 -25.34
C ASP A 334 1.10 -4.73 -24.62
N LEU A 335 0.66 -5.55 -23.66
CA LEU A 335 -0.49 -5.26 -22.80
C LEU A 335 -0.01 -4.52 -21.55
N GLU A 336 -0.53 -3.32 -21.34
CA GLU A 336 -0.27 -2.54 -20.13
C GLU A 336 -1.08 -3.07 -18.93
N HIS A 337 -0.42 -3.21 -17.78
CA HIS A 337 -1.09 -3.59 -16.53
C HIS A 337 -2.00 -2.46 -16.04
N GLY A 338 -3.12 -2.82 -15.42
CA GLY A 338 -4.11 -1.86 -14.92
C GLY A 338 -5.12 -1.42 -15.98
N GLU A 339 -4.97 -1.89 -17.22
CA GLU A 339 -5.88 -1.54 -18.32
C GLU A 339 -7.01 -2.57 -18.51
N ARG A 340 -8.11 -2.08 -19.08
CA ARG A 340 -9.25 -2.90 -19.52
C ARG A 340 -9.18 -3.08 -21.02
N TYR A 341 -9.32 -4.31 -21.48
CA TYR A 341 -9.30 -4.65 -22.89
C TYR A 341 -10.65 -5.22 -23.32
N GLU A 342 -11.19 -4.69 -24.41
CA GLU A 342 -12.28 -5.33 -25.15
C GLU A 342 -11.74 -6.50 -25.97
N TYR A 343 -12.58 -7.53 -26.15
CA TYR A 343 -12.29 -8.62 -27.06
C TYR A 343 -13.54 -9.08 -27.81
N THR A 344 -13.32 -9.62 -29.00
CA THR A 344 -14.37 -10.25 -29.81
C THR A 344 -13.93 -11.67 -30.18
N VAL A 345 -14.81 -12.62 -29.94
CA VAL A 345 -14.69 -13.98 -30.47
C VAL A 345 -15.50 -14.08 -31.76
N ALA A 346 -14.88 -14.60 -32.81
CA ALA A 346 -15.51 -14.74 -34.11
C ALA A 346 -15.17 -16.10 -34.75
N THR A 347 -16.12 -16.60 -35.54
CA THR A 347 -15.96 -17.67 -36.51
C THR A 347 -15.96 -17.05 -37.93
N GLU A 348 -15.94 -17.84 -39.01
CA GLU A 348 -16.12 -17.24 -40.35
C GLU A 348 -17.60 -16.94 -40.65
N ASP A 349 -18.52 -17.48 -39.85
CA ASP A 349 -19.98 -17.36 -40.05
C ASP A 349 -20.65 -16.38 -39.07
N ASP A 350 -20.02 -16.11 -37.91
CA ASP A 350 -20.63 -15.38 -36.80
C ASP A 350 -19.58 -14.69 -35.91
N GLU A 351 -19.99 -13.66 -35.17
CA GLU A 351 -19.16 -12.96 -34.18
C GLU A 351 -20.02 -12.55 -32.98
N LEU A 352 -19.41 -12.34 -31.80
CA LEU A 352 -20.14 -11.81 -30.65
C LEU A 352 -20.85 -10.50 -30.99
N GLU A 353 -22.12 -10.38 -30.62
CA GLU A 353 -22.92 -9.17 -30.88
C GLU A 353 -22.41 -7.98 -30.06
N ASP A 354 -22.09 -8.24 -28.78
CA ASP A 354 -21.44 -7.29 -27.88
C ASP A 354 -20.03 -7.82 -27.54
N PRO A 355 -18.97 -7.00 -27.66
CA PRO A 355 -17.63 -7.37 -27.21
C PRO A 355 -17.60 -7.73 -25.72
N GLY A 356 -16.82 -8.74 -25.36
CA GLY A 356 -16.50 -9.02 -23.97
C GLY A 356 -15.39 -8.10 -23.47
N THR A 357 -15.24 -8.00 -22.15
CA THR A 357 -14.17 -7.19 -21.52
C THR A 357 -13.41 -8.00 -20.50
N PHE A 358 -12.10 -7.73 -20.36
CA PHE A 358 -11.31 -8.21 -19.23
C PHE A 358 -10.35 -7.16 -18.69
N TYR A 359 -10.00 -7.29 -17.42
CA TYR A 359 -8.98 -6.48 -16.75
C TYR A 359 -7.64 -7.21 -16.70
N TYR A 360 -6.55 -6.55 -17.13
CA TYR A 360 -5.21 -7.11 -17.16
C TYR A 360 -4.38 -6.64 -15.96
N ALA A 361 -4.24 -7.49 -14.95
CA ALA A 361 -3.62 -7.16 -13.67
C ALA A 361 -2.16 -7.62 -13.60
N LYS A 362 -1.34 -6.87 -12.84
CA LYS A 362 0.06 -7.22 -12.55
C LYS A 362 0.16 -8.40 -11.59
N GLN A 363 -0.71 -8.45 -10.58
CA GLN A 363 -0.70 -9.47 -9.52
C GLN A 363 -2.07 -9.66 -8.86
N GLU A 364 -2.18 -10.65 -7.96
CA GLU A 364 -3.43 -10.93 -7.23
C GLU A 364 -3.68 -9.90 -6.12
N GLU A 365 -2.74 -9.77 -5.19
CA GLU A 365 -2.81 -8.78 -4.11
C GLU A 365 -2.85 -7.35 -4.67
N PRO A 366 -3.39 -6.37 -3.93
CA PRO A 366 -3.32 -4.97 -4.35
C PRO A 366 -1.88 -4.54 -4.68
N TYR A 367 -1.76 -3.64 -5.65
CA TYR A 367 -0.46 -3.12 -6.05
C TYR A 367 -0.58 -1.66 -6.47
N LEU A 368 -0.16 -0.73 -5.62
CA LEU A 368 -0.23 0.69 -5.90
C LEU A 368 0.99 1.15 -6.70
N ASN A 369 0.81 1.32 -8.01
CA ASN A 369 1.83 1.90 -8.87
C ASN A 369 1.77 3.42 -8.81
N VAL A 370 2.78 4.03 -8.20
CA VAL A 370 3.00 5.47 -8.20
C VAL A 370 3.77 5.86 -9.45
N SER A 371 3.32 6.89 -10.17
CA SER A 371 3.95 7.34 -11.42
C SER A 371 3.61 8.79 -11.74
N ASN A 372 4.21 9.34 -12.81
CA ASN A 372 3.92 10.69 -13.32
C ASN A 372 3.99 11.78 -12.25
N LEU A 373 5.02 11.76 -11.40
CA LEU A 373 5.30 12.82 -10.46
C LEU A 373 5.44 14.17 -11.18
N THR A 374 4.65 15.15 -10.75
CA THR A 374 4.70 16.51 -11.25
C THR A 374 4.78 17.52 -10.11
N VAL A 375 5.42 18.64 -10.38
CA VAL A 375 5.58 19.77 -9.46
C VAL A 375 5.06 21.00 -10.18
N ASP A 376 4.06 21.66 -9.61
CA ASP A 376 3.32 22.76 -10.24
C ASP A 376 2.79 22.44 -11.66
N GLY A 377 2.48 21.16 -11.89
CA GLY A 377 2.01 20.63 -13.18
C GLY A 377 3.11 20.33 -14.21
N GLU A 378 4.39 20.51 -13.87
CA GLU A 378 5.54 20.16 -14.70
C GLU A 378 6.15 18.82 -14.28
N LYS A 379 6.64 18.01 -15.22
CA LYS A 379 7.20 16.68 -14.92
C LYS A 379 8.53 16.81 -14.18
N ALA A 380 8.64 16.19 -13.02
CA ALA A 380 9.80 16.32 -12.14
C ALA A 380 10.75 15.11 -12.15
N MET A 381 10.73 14.27 -13.19
CA MET A 381 11.43 12.97 -13.19
C MET A 381 12.93 13.00 -13.58
N ASP A 382 13.45 14.15 -14.02
CA ASP A 382 14.84 14.26 -14.52
C ASP A 382 15.72 14.97 -13.48
N SER A 383 16.65 14.23 -12.87
CA SER A 383 17.57 14.78 -11.87
C SER A 383 18.55 15.81 -12.42
N THR A 384 18.67 15.93 -13.75
CA THR A 384 19.56 16.90 -14.39
C THR A 384 18.83 18.18 -14.83
N ASP A 385 17.51 18.21 -14.68
CA ASP A 385 16.62 19.33 -15.01
C ASP A 385 15.49 19.42 -13.95
N PRO A 386 15.84 19.74 -12.68
CA PRO A 386 14.86 19.85 -11.60
C PRO A 386 13.84 20.96 -11.89
N VAL A 387 12.61 20.78 -11.43
CA VAL A 387 11.54 21.77 -11.62
C VAL A 387 11.74 22.93 -10.64
N ASN A 388 11.88 24.15 -11.16
CA ASN A 388 12.00 25.35 -10.32
C ASN A 388 10.65 25.71 -9.69
N ALA A 389 10.56 25.53 -8.37
CA ALA A 389 9.41 25.92 -7.56
C ALA A 389 9.41 27.44 -7.33
N THR A 390 8.60 28.16 -8.11
CA THR A 390 8.54 29.64 -8.05
C THR A 390 7.24 30.18 -7.46
N ALA A 391 6.24 29.33 -7.26
CA ALA A 391 4.99 29.70 -6.62
C ALA A 391 5.14 29.80 -5.09
N GLU A 392 4.30 30.61 -4.46
CA GLU A 392 4.22 30.73 -2.99
C GLU A 392 3.86 29.38 -2.35
N ASN A 393 2.90 28.67 -2.95
CA ASN A 393 2.59 27.29 -2.62
C ASN A 393 3.00 26.40 -3.77
N VAL A 394 3.82 25.40 -3.48
CA VAL A 394 4.29 24.38 -4.41
C VAL A 394 3.34 23.20 -4.32
N THR A 395 2.85 22.72 -5.46
CA THR A 395 1.96 21.56 -5.51
C THR A 395 2.70 20.38 -6.13
N LEU A 396 2.82 19.29 -5.38
CA LEU A 396 3.33 18.02 -5.85
C LEU A 396 2.16 17.08 -6.13
N GLU A 397 2.14 16.45 -7.31
CA GLU A 397 1.10 15.51 -7.70
C GLU A 397 1.72 14.20 -8.17
N ALA A 398 1.09 13.07 -7.86
CA ALA A 398 1.49 11.75 -8.32
C ALA A 398 0.26 10.94 -8.76
N ALA A 399 0.35 10.24 -9.88
CA ALA A 399 -0.68 9.29 -10.29
C ALA A 399 -0.49 7.98 -9.52
N VAL A 400 -1.55 7.52 -8.86
CA VAL A 400 -1.59 6.30 -8.06
C VAL A 400 -2.61 5.35 -8.68
N HIS A 401 -2.12 4.25 -9.24
CA HIS A 401 -2.94 3.25 -9.94
C HIS A 401 -2.86 1.89 -9.25
N ASN A 402 -4.01 1.33 -8.84
CA ASN A 402 -4.06 -0.03 -8.31
C ASN A 402 -4.02 -1.08 -9.44
N LEU A 403 -2.85 -1.69 -9.67
CA LEU A 403 -2.61 -2.72 -10.69
C LEU A 403 -2.95 -4.16 -10.24
N GLY A 404 -3.46 -4.33 -9.01
CA GLY A 404 -3.92 -5.61 -8.47
C GLY A 404 -5.37 -5.95 -8.89
N VAL A 405 -5.86 -7.14 -8.53
CA VAL A 405 -7.29 -7.52 -8.76
C VAL A 405 -8.19 -7.29 -7.55
N GLU A 406 -7.60 -6.96 -6.40
CA GLU A 406 -8.29 -6.66 -5.15
C GLU A 406 -8.31 -5.15 -4.87
N ASN A 407 -9.32 -4.70 -4.11
CA ASN A 407 -9.39 -3.33 -3.63
C ASN A 407 -8.43 -3.17 -2.45
N VAL A 408 -7.82 -2.00 -2.32
CA VAL A 408 -7.06 -1.61 -1.14
C VAL A 408 -7.82 -0.56 -0.34
N SER A 409 -7.72 -0.64 0.98
CA SER A 409 -8.31 0.32 1.91
C SER A 409 -7.32 0.69 3.02
N GLU A 410 -7.28 1.97 3.38
CA GLU A 410 -6.40 2.54 4.40
C GLU A 410 -4.90 2.25 4.16
N SER A 411 -4.46 2.12 2.90
CA SER A 411 -3.04 1.92 2.57
C SER A 411 -2.25 3.20 2.81
N LYS A 412 -1.02 3.10 3.29
CA LYS A 412 -0.17 4.26 3.56
C LYS A 412 0.51 4.71 2.26
N LEU A 413 0.32 5.98 1.89
CA LEU A 413 1.06 6.69 0.86
C LEU A 413 1.90 7.78 1.53
N GLU A 414 3.21 7.65 1.46
CA GLU A 414 4.18 8.49 2.16
C GLU A 414 4.94 9.35 1.15
N LEU A 415 4.97 10.66 1.39
CA LEU A 415 5.82 11.62 0.70
C LEU A 415 7.01 11.94 1.62
N GLU A 416 8.21 11.88 1.07
CA GLU A 416 9.46 12.28 1.71
C GLU A 416 10.13 13.33 0.82
N LEU A 417 10.54 14.45 1.42
CA LEU A 417 11.36 15.49 0.80
C LEU A 417 12.73 15.48 1.48
N GLU A 418 13.80 15.48 0.70
CA GLU A 418 15.18 15.43 1.20
C GLU A 418 16.04 16.50 0.52
N SER A 419 16.83 17.23 1.31
CA SER A 419 17.91 18.11 0.86
C SER A 419 19.25 17.57 1.35
N GLU A 420 20.09 17.07 0.45
CA GLU A 420 21.45 16.65 0.83
C GLU A 420 22.33 17.85 1.22
N ALA A 421 22.06 19.04 0.67
CA ALA A 421 22.85 20.23 0.92
C ALA A 421 22.55 20.86 2.29
N ALA A 422 21.31 20.75 2.75
CA ALA A 422 20.84 21.34 4.01
C ALA A 422 20.65 20.28 5.12
N ASP A 423 21.13 19.04 4.93
CA ASP A 423 20.90 17.87 5.79
C ASP A 423 19.45 17.77 6.34
N TRP A 424 18.48 18.09 5.48
CA TRP A 424 17.08 18.29 5.88
C TRP A 424 16.18 17.22 5.28
N THR A 425 15.24 16.71 6.09
CA THR A 425 14.19 15.79 5.64
C THR A 425 12.82 16.21 6.18
N GLY A 426 11.79 16.12 5.32
CA GLY A 426 10.40 16.36 5.68
C GLY A 426 9.52 15.21 5.19
N THR A 427 8.59 14.72 6.02
CA THR A 427 7.74 13.58 5.67
C THR A 427 6.25 13.85 5.87
N ASN A 428 5.42 13.26 5.02
CA ASN A 428 3.96 13.31 5.15
C ASN A 428 3.35 11.97 4.74
N ALA A 429 2.39 11.46 5.50
CA ALA A 429 1.72 10.22 5.17
C ALA A 429 0.20 10.39 5.14
N SER A 430 -0.41 9.82 4.12
CA SER A 430 -1.87 9.75 3.94
C SER A 430 -2.34 8.31 3.85
N ALA A 431 -3.57 8.07 4.30
CA ALA A 431 -4.28 6.83 4.01
C ALA A 431 -5.02 6.96 2.67
N ILE A 432 -4.94 5.94 1.81
CA ILE A 432 -5.58 5.92 0.50
C ILE A 432 -6.41 4.66 0.29
N ASP A 433 -7.60 4.84 -0.28
CA ASP A 433 -8.48 3.76 -0.73
C ASP A 433 -8.46 3.73 -2.26
N ARG A 434 -8.24 2.57 -2.86
CA ARG A 434 -8.30 2.39 -4.32
C ARG A 434 -8.95 1.07 -4.68
N THR A 435 -9.98 1.13 -5.50
CA THR A 435 -10.57 -0.04 -6.11
C THR A 435 -9.64 -0.60 -7.20
N PHE A 436 -9.79 -1.88 -7.56
CA PHE A 436 -8.93 -2.50 -8.57
C PHE A 436 -9.02 -1.76 -9.92
N GLY A 437 -7.88 -1.49 -10.56
CA GLY A 437 -7.82 -0.74 -11.82
C GLY A 437 -8.21 0.74 -11.72
N GLU A 438 -8.39 1.27 -10.50
CA GLU A 438 -8.62 2.69 -10.28
C GLU A 438 -7.30 3.46 -10.33
N ASN A 439 -7.27 4.51 -11.16
CA ASN A 439 -6.16 5.44 -11.28
C ASN A 439 -6.64 6.84 -10.87
N ALA A 440 -5.99 7.44 -9.89
CA ALA A 440 -6.32 8.77 -9.39
C ALA A 440 -5.05 9.53 -9.00
N THR A 441 -5.16 10.84 -8.87
CA THR A 441 -4.02 11.70 -8.53
C THR A 441 -4.02 11.98 -7.03
N ALA A 442 -2.89 11.74 -6.38
CA ALA A 442 -2.60 12.24 -5.04
C ALA A 442 -1.90 13.59 -5.15
N SER A 443 -2.30 14.57 -4.34
CA SER A 443 -1.77 15.93 -4.37
C SER A 443 -1.35 16.38 -2.98
N TRP A 444 -0.16 16.94 -2.88
CA TRP A 444 0.38 17.60 -1.70
C TRP A 444 0.64 19.05 -2.03
N THR A 445 0.42 19.95 -1.08
CA THR A 445 0.70 21.37 -1.28
C THR A 445 1.42 21.90 -0.05
N PHE A 446 2.52 22.61 -0.29
CA PHE A 446 3.37 23.12 0.76
C PHE A 446 3.80 24.54 0.45
N ASN A 447 3.99 25.33 1.49
CA ASN A 447 4.49 26.70 1.34
C ASN A 447 5.98 26.64 1.02
N ARG A 448 6.38 27.24 -0.11
CA ARG A 448 7.76 27.30 -0.57
C ARG A 448 8.70 27.90 0.48
N SER A 449 8.23 28.89 1.24
CA SER A 449 9.05 29.58 2.25
C SER A 449 9.41 28.72 3.46
N LEU A 450 8.84 27.52 3.58
CA LEU A 450 9.14 26.56 4.66
C LEU A 450 10.10 25.45 4.21
N LEU A 451 10.51 25.44 2.95
CA LEU A 451 11.45 24.48 2.41
C LEU A 451 12.86 25.05 2.38
N PRO A 452 13.91 24.23 2.56
CA PRO A 452 15.28 24.71 2.37
C PRO A 452 15.51 25.14 0.93
N GLN A 453 16.33 26.17 0.76
CA GLN A 453 16.78 26.66 -0.53
C GLN A 453 17.69 25.61 -1.20
N GLY A 454 17.57 25.46 -2.52
CA GLY A 454 18.38 24.52 -3.31
C GLY A 454 17.61 23.32 -3.86
N GLU A 455 18.36 22.29 -4.28
CA GLU A 455 17.79 21.08 -4.88
C GLU A 455 17.21 20.14 -3.81
N LEU A 456 15.95 19.76 -4.01
CA LEU A 456 15.20 18.81 -3.21
C LEU A 456 14.87 17.55 -4.02
N THR A 457 15.01 16.40 -3.36
CA THR A 457 14.51 15.12 -3.87
C THR A 457 13.17 14.80 -3.20
N ALA A 458 12.13 14.63 -3.99
CA ALA A 458 10.81 14.23 -3.53
C ALA A 458 10.55 12.76 -3.86
N THR A 459 10.33 11.92 -2.87
CA THR A 459 10.00 10.49 -3.02
C THR A 459 8.59 10.23 -2.53
N VAL A 460 7.74 9.63 -3.37
CA VAL A 460 6.42 9.13 -2.98
C VAL A 460 6.48 7.61 -2.94
N ASP A 461 6.22 7.03 -1.78
CA ASP A 461 6.25 5.59 -1.52
C ASP A 461 4.87 5.07 -1.11
N ALA A 462 4.45 3.95 -1.71
CA ALA A 462 3.21 3.27 -1.38
C ALA A 462 3.52 1.94 -0.68
N ASP A 463 2.96 1.72 0.52
CA ASP A 463 3.26 0.55 1.38
C ASP A 463 3.01 -0.80 0.68
N GLU A 464 2.01 -0.84 -0.21
CA GLU A 464 1.66 -2.00 -1.03
C GLU A 464 1.97 -1.76 -2.52
N GLY A 465 3.12 -1.15 -2.84
CA GLY A 465 3.34 -0.63 -4.19
C GLY A 465 4.78 -0.37 -4.63
N ASP A 466 4.88 0.43 -5.68
CA ASP A 466 6.13 1.04 -6.14
C ASP A 466 6.33 2.41 -5.47
N LYS A 467 7.57 2.88 -5.49
CA LYS A 467 7.91 4.26 -5.17
C LYS A 467 8.37 5.00 -6.41
N GLU A 468 8.17 6.30 -6.41
CA GLU A 468 8.56 7.20 -7.50
C GLU A 468 9.28 8.41 -6.93
N THR A 469 10.29 8.90 -7.64
CA THR A 469 11.14 10.02 -7.20
C THR A 469 11.12 11.14 -8.22
N GLY A 470 11.07 12.38 -7.76
CA GLY A 470 11.23 13.57 -8.58
C GLY A 470 12.08 14.63 -7.91
N TYR A 471 12.41 15.66 -8.69
CA TYR A 471 13.45 16.63 -8.37
C TYR A 471 12.91 18.05 -8.51
N ILE A 472 13.10 18.82 -7.46
CA ILE A 472 12.59 20.18 -7.29
C ILE A 472 13.77 21.08 -6.99
N ASN A 473 13.77 22.31 -7.49
CA ASN A 473 14.73 23.33 -7.09
C ASN A 473 13.99 24.52 -6.48
N VAL A 474 14.40 24.93 -5.29
CA VAL A 474 13.77 26.01 -4.52
C VAL A 474 14.71 27.22 -4.52
N ASP A 475 14.34 28.26 -5.27
CA ASP A 475 15.19 29.44 -5.47
C ASP A 475 15.07 30.50 -4.33
N ASP A 476 13.96 30.50 -3.56
CA ASP A 476 13.71 31.45 -2.45
C ASP A 476 13.18 30.68 -1.20
N GLY A 477 13.99 29.75 -0.69
CA GLY A 477 13.67 28.90 0.48
C GLY A 477 14.37 29.37 1.76
N ILE A 478 14.34 28.56 2.81
CA ILE A 478 15.17 28.75 4.01
C ILE A 478 16.62 28.53 3.60
N ASP A 479 17.47 29.55 3.73
CA ASP A 479 18.89 29.43 3.46
C ASP A 479 19.59 28.77 4.67
N PRO A 480 20.10 27.53 4.55
CA PRO A 480 20.80 26.85 5.64
C PRO A 480 22.16 27.50 5.97
N ASP A 481 22.72 28.30 5.05
CA ASP A 481 24.04 28.94 5.20
C ASP A 481 23.95 30.39 5.74
N SER A 482 22.80 30.81 6.30
CA SER A 482 22.55 32.19 6.73
C SER A 482 23.11 32.49 8.13
N ASP A 483 24.08 33.41 8.24
CA ASP A 483 24.64 33.96 9.50
C ASP A 483 23.64 34.80 10.35
N GLU A 484 22.39 34.95 9.91
CA GLU A 484 21.32 35.66 10.62
C GLU A 484 20.28 34.72 11.24
N VAL A 485 19.94 35.00 12.51
CA VAL A 485 18.88 34.29 13.22
C VAL A 485 17.54 34.97 12.95
N ASN A 486 16.78 34.40 12.02
CA ASN A 486 15.47 34.91 11.63
C ASN A 486 14.39 34.51 12.64
N VAL A 487 13.89 35.48 13.40
CA VAL A 487 12.94 35.25 14.47
C VAL A 487 11.50 35.50 13.97
N PRO A 488 10.59 34.52 14.05
CA PRO A 488 9.18 34.72 13.74
C PRO A 488 8.52 35.73 14.68
N SER A 489 7.35 36.26 14.28
CA SER A 489 6.54 37.10 15.17
C SER A 489 5.99 36.32 16.36
N ASN A 490 5.71 37.01 17.47
CA ASN A 490 5.19 36.46 18.72
C ASN A 490 6.11 35.40 19.36
N THR A 491 7.42 35.54 19.18
CA THR A 491 8.42 34.62 19.70
C THR A 491 9.12 35.26 20.90
N GLU A 492 9.28 34.49 21.97
CA GLU A 492 10.05 34.91 23.15
C GLU A 492 11.53 34.64 22.87
N VAL A 493 12.36 35.68 22.99
CA VAL A 493 13.80 35.62 22.75
C VAL A 493 14.50 35.98 24.05
N ASN A 494 15.42 35.12 24.48
CA ASN A 494 16.30 35.36 25.61
C ASN A 494 17.72 35.51 25.10
N VAL A 495 18.34 36.66 25.35
CA VAL A 495 19.73 36.93 25.00
C VAL A 495 20.55 37.10 26.27
N SER A 496 21.62 36.35 26.38
CA SER A 496 22.56 36.35 27.50
C SER A 496 23.95 36.71 26.99
N ILE A 497 24.52 37.84 27.41
CA ILE A 497 25.96 38.09 27.19
C ILE A 497 26.73 37.29 28.25
N VAL A 498 27.46 36.27 27.79
CA VAL A 498 28.08 35.25 28.63
C VAL A 498 29.50 35.66 29.03
N GLY A 499 30.28 36.22 28.13
CA GLY A 499 31.63 36.65 28.45
C GLY A 499 32.09 37.74 27.53
N ALA A 500 32.89 38.66 28.08
CA ALA A 500 33.67 39.62 27.31
C ALA A 500 35.08 39.61 27.89
N GLU A 501 35.97 38.75 27.39
CA GLU A 501 37.27 38.48 27.99
C GLU A 501 38.39 39.03 27.09
N MET A 502 38.57 40.35 27.06
CA MET A 502 39.63 40.97 26.23
C MET A 502 40.65 41.67 27.12
N SER A 503 41.87 41.15 27.20
CA SER A 503 42.89 41.76 28.05
C SER A 503 44.31 41.60 27.51
N ASN A 504 45.24 42.33 28.12
CA ASN A 504 46.68 42.17 27.87
C ASN A 504 47.42 42.12 29.20
N SER A 505 48.32 41.14 29.36
CA SER A 505 49.17 41.01 30.54
C SER A 505 50.58 41.53 30.24
N ASN A 506 51.09 42.41 31.11
CA ASN A 506 52.49 42.83 31.07
C ASN A 506 53.16 42.50 32.40
N PRO A 507 54.30 41.78 32.41
CA PRO A 507 55.07 41.59 33.64
C PRO A 507 55.62 42.93 34.10
N TYR A 508 55.49 43.25 35.38
CA TYR A 508 56.24 44.37 35.95
C TYR A 508 57.73 44.07 35.88
N GLU A 509 58.56 45.03 35.44
CA GLU A 509 60.01 44.89 35.57
C GLU A 509 60.34 44.62 37.06
N CYS A 510 60.99 43.48 37.33
CA CYS A 510 61.31 42.88 38.65
C CYS A 510 61.95 43.84 39.71
N SER A 511 62.26 45.08 39.33
CA SER A 511 62.52 46.19 40.24
C SER A 511 61.29 46.72 41.01
N ASN A 512 60.07 46.33 40.62
CA ASN A 512 58.80 46.79 41.18
C ASN A 512 57.91 45.65 41.73
N CYS A 513 58.44 44.44 41.96
CA CYS A 513 57.69 43.33 42.58
C CYS A 513 57.01 43.82 43.86
N ARG A 514 55.72 43.47 44.03
CA ARG A 514 54.93 43.83 45.21
C ARG A 514 55.01 42.75 46.29
N GLU A 515 54.76 43.18 47.51
CA GLU A 515 54.67 42.35 48.70
C GLU A 515 53.36 41.54 48.63
N ALA A 516 53.43 40.21 48.60
CA ALA A 516 52.24 39.35 48.68
C ALA A 516 51.99 38.87 50.12
N TYR A 517 50.74 38.96 50.56
CA TYR A 517 50.28 38.55 51.89
C TYR A 517 49.78 37.09 51.85
N VAL A 518 50.30 36.24 52.73
CA VAL A 518 49.79 34.86 52.91
C VAL A 518 48.85 34.86 54.12
N PRO A 519 47.52 34.68 53.96
CA PRO A 519 46.64 34.49 55.11
C PRO A 519 46.97 33.16 55.80
N ASP A 520 46.92 33.15 57.13
CA ASP A 520 47.28 32.04 58.05
C ASP A 520 46.68 30.65 57.73
N ARG A 521 45.70 30.55 56.80
CA ARG A 521 45.06 29.30 56.37
C ARG A 521 44.42 29.49 54.99
N THR A 522 45.13 29.15 53.93
CA THR A 522 44.54 28.88 52.61
C THR A 522 44.58 27.39 52.35
N ASP A 523 43.46 26.78 51.97
CA ASP A 523 43.44 25.46 51.35
C ASP A 523 44.25 25.59 50.05
N GLY A 524 45.47 25.05 50.03
CA GLY A 524 46.35 25.21 48.90
C GLY A 524 47.64 24.43 49.07
N SER A 525 48.18 23.99 47.94
CA SER A 525 49.55 23.52 47.83
C SER A 525 50.40 24.61 47.20
N PHE A 526 51.64 24.77 47.67
CA PHE A 526 52.58 25.66 47.01
C PHE A 526 53.39 24.83 46.03
N THR A 527 53.26 25.12 44.73
CA THR A 527 54.02 24.42 43.68
C THR A 527 54.99 25.35 42.97
N THR A 528 56.15 24.82 42.56
CA THR A 528 57.08 25.55 41.68
C THR A 528 57.53 24.66 40.52
N ASP A 529 57.82 25.29 39.40
CA ASP A 529 58.11 24.75 38.08
C ASP A 529 59.54 24.18 37.91
N GLY A 530 60.03 23.48 38.95
CA GLY A 530 61.06 22.45 38.80
C GLY A 530 62.48 22.79 39.29
N ASP A 531 62.68 23.91 39.99
CA ASP A 531 63.98 24.25 40.63
C ASP A 531 64.01 23.99 42.16
N GLY A 532 62.93 23.44 42.73
CA GLY A 532 62.82 23.08 44.14
C GLY A 532 62.65 24.28 45.08
N MET A 533 61.70 24.22 46.01
CA MET A 533 61.50 25.28 46.99
C MET A 533 62.51 25.20 48.14
N THR A 534 63.35 26.22 48.33
CA THR A 534 64.17 26.33 49.55
C THR A 534 63.47 27.24 50.56
N TYR A 535 62.86 26.64 51.59
CA TYR A 535 62.42 27.38 52.77
C TYR A 535 63.56 27.44 53.80
N SER A 536 63.71 28.56 54.50
CA SER A 536 64.61 28.72 55.64
C SER A 536 63.83 29.30 56.80
N PHE A 537 63.85 28.66 57.98
CA PHE A 537 63.33 29.25 59.21
C PHE A 537 64.42 29.36 60.27
N ASP A 538 64.44 30.49 60.97
CA ASP A 538 65.28 30.72 62.15
C ASP A 538 64.53 30.24 63.39
N GLY A 539 64.77 29.00 63.81
CA GLY A 539 64.32 28.47 65.10
C GLY A 539 65.35 28.72 66.21
N PRO A 540 64.95 28.73 67.50
CA PRO A 540 65.94 28.70 68.58
C PRO A 540 66.86 27.49 68.41
N SER A 541 68.16 27.70 68.65
CA SER A 541 69.18 26.65 68.52
C SER A 541 68.72 25.37 69.19
N PRO A 542 68.73 24.21 68.49
CA PRO A 542 68.67 22.95 69.19
C PRO A 542 69.87 22.83 70.14
N ASP A 543 69.72 22.10 71.24
CA ASP A 543 70.81 21.83 72.18
C ASP A 543 71.86 20.87 71.55
N GLY A 544 71.58 20.31 70.36
CA GLY A 544 72.56 19.62 69.52
C GLY A 544 72.07 19.25 68.11
N PRO A 545 72.96 18.72 67.24
CA PRO A 545 72.66 18.33 65.85
C PRO A 545 71.76 17.08 65.71
N ASP A 546 71.18 16.60 66.81
CA ASP A 546 70.28 15.42 66.87
C ASP A 546 68.85 15.79 67.35
N ASP A 547 68.51 17.08 67.51
CA ASP A 547 67.15 17.50 67.85
C ASP A 547 66.28 17.59 66.58
N GLU A 548 65.16 16.87 66.57
CA GLU A 548 64.20 16.80 65.46
C GLU A 548 63.22 17.99 65.52
N LEU A 549 62.76 18.50 64.36
CA LEU A 549 61.64 19.43 64.32
C LEU A 549 60.41 18.81 65.01
N GLU A 550 59.77 19.57 65.89
CA GLU A 550 58.56 19.10 66.56
C GLU A 550 57.40 19.06 65.55
N LYS A 551 56.81 17.86 65.37
CA LYS A 551 55.55 17.70 64.65
C LYS A 551 54.41 18.13 65.56
N SER A 552 53.52 18.96 65.05
CA SER A 552 52.31 19.37 65.74
C SER A 552 51.15 18.44 65.44
N ASP A 553 50.40 18.12 66.48
CA ASP A 553 49.13 17.37 66.40
C ASP A 553 47.95 18.31 66.07
N ASP A 554 48.17 19.64 66.03
CA ASP A 554 47.15 20.68 65.75
C ASP A 554 47.23 21.20 64.29
N GLY A 555 48.05 20.55 63.46
CA GLY A 555 48.22 20.77 62.02
C GLY A 555 49.49 21.54 61.64
N GLY A 556 50.02 21.26 60.44
CA GLY A 556 51.25 21.90 59.95
C GLY A 556 51.55 21.60 58.48
N TRP A 557 52.61 22.19 57.94
CA TRP A 557 53.03 21.96 56.56
C TRP A 557 53.72 20.60 56.41
N VAL A 558 53.32 19.84 55.39
CA VAL A 558 53.89 18.54 55.03
C VAL A 558 54.14 18.46 53.54
N SER A 559 55.15 17.68 53.13
CA SER A 559 55.23 17.25 51.74
C SER A 559 54.20 16.17 51.45
N PRO A 560 53.40 16.27 50.37
CA PRO A 560 52.47 15.20 49.95
C PRO A 560 53.17 13.85 49.72
N ASN A 561 54.44 13.89 49.30
CA ASN A 561 55.24 12.69 49.04
C ASN A 561 55.90 12.11 50.32
N GLY A 562 55.65 12.71 51.49
CA GLY A 562 56.16 12.25 52.79
C GLY A 562 57.62 12.57 53.07
N THR A 563 58.25 13.41 52.23
CA THR A 563 59.63 13.88 52.45
C THR A 563 59.70 14.81 53.66
N GLU A 564 60.64 14.55 54.55
CA GLU A 564 60.91 15.35 55.74
C GLU A 564 61.97 16.43 55.45
N PRO A 565 61.93 17.59 56.12
CA PRO A 565 62.92 18.65 55.91
C PRO A 565 64.30 18.21 56.40
N THR A 566 65.34 18.68 55.72
CA THR A 566 66.74 18.42 56.09
C THR A 566 67.40 19.66 56.69
N ALA A 567 68.03 19.48 57.86
CA ALA A 567 68.80 20.55 58.51
C ALA A 567 70.17 20.74 57.85
N ASN A 568 70.48 21.99 57.52
CA ASN A 568 71.78 22.47 57.13
C ASN A 568 72.26 23.51 58.17
N CYS A 569 73.08 23.06 59.12
CA CYS A 569 73.66 23.93 60.15
C CYS A 569 75.12 24.26 59.81
N ASP A 570 75.42 25.53 59.49
CA ASP A 570 76.82 25.93 59.28
C ASP A 570 77.57 26.05 60.62
N SER A 571 78.76 25.46 60.68
CA SER A 571 79.55 25.27 61.90
C SER A 571 80.31 26.53 62.37
N SER A 572 79.95 27.73 61.89
CA SER A 572 80.76 28.94 62.05
C SER A 572 80.22 29.99 63.06
N GLY A 573 79.07 29.77 63.71
CA GLY A 573 78.58 30.62 64.80
C GLY A 573 77.37 30.04 65.54
N PRO A 574 77.04 30.52 66.76
CA PRO A 574 75.85 30.05 67.46
C PRO A 574 74.60 30.67 66.83
N GLY A 575 73.69 29.83 66.30
CA GLY A 575 72.27 30.18 66.31
C GLY A 575 71.48 30.22 65.00
N ALA A 576 71.88 29.57 63.90
CA ALA A 576 70.96 29.38 62.77
C ALA A 576 71.19 28.01 62.12
N CYS A 577 70.20 27.13 62.23
CA CYS A 577 70.09 25.92 61.43
C CYS A 577 68.99 26.18 60.40
N GLU A 578 69.34 26.12 59.13
CA GLU A 578 68.38 26.23 58.05
C GLU A 578 67.79 24.85 57.75
N TRP A 579 66.48 24.75 57.57
CA TRP A 579 65.81 23.48 57.30
C TRP A 579 65.12 23.57 55.96
N THR A 580 65.53 22.72 55.03
CA THR A 580 65.11 22.78 53.62
C THR A 580 64.32 21.53 53.25
N TRP A 581 63.23 21.71 52.50
CA TRP A 581 62.54 20.60 51.84
C TRP A 581 63.03 20.52 50.39
N ASP A 582 63.37 19.32 49.92
CA ASP A 582 63.70 19.07 48.51
C ASP A 582 62.46 18.51 47.82
N VAL A 583 61.43 19.34 47.71
CA VAL A 583 60.11 18.99 47.14
C VAL A 583 59.55 20.16 46.35
N ASP A 584 58.74 19.82 45.35
CA ASP A 584 58.09 20.80 44.48
C ASP A 584 56.69 21.18 45.00
N GLU A 585 56.22 20.56 46.08
CA GLU A 585 54.88 20.78 46.65
C GLU A 585 54.86 20.64 48.18
N LEU A 586 54.24 21.59 48.88
CA LEU A 586 53.90 21.49 50.31
C LEU A 586 52.40 21.72 50.50
N VAL A 587 51.76 20.90 51.32
CA VAL A 587 50.33 21.00 51.69
C VAL A 587 50.17 21.15 53.19
N TRP A 588 49.16 21.91 53.60
CA TRP A 588 48.78 21.99 55.01
C TRP A 588 47.97 20.74 55.39
N ASP A 589 48.38 20.02 56.43
CA ASP A 589 47.63 18.89 56.99
C ASP A 589 47.15 19.26 58.40
N GLU A 590 45.83 19.21 58.63
CA GLU A 590 45.21 19.61 59.91
C GLU A 590 45.47 18.64 61.07
N SER A 591 46.03 17.45 60.80
CA SER A 591 46.21 16.36 61.77
C SER A 591 47.66 16.00 62.07
N GLN A 592 48.58 16.47 61.24
CA GLN A 592 50.02 16.22 61.37
C GLN A 592 50.76 17.29 60.57
N GLY A 593 51.94 17.71 61.02
CA GLY A 593 52.81 18.55 60.22
C GLY A 593 53.82 19.29 61.06
N TYR A 594 54.68 20.06 60.42
CA TYR A 594 55.69 20.84 61.12
C TYR A 594 55.11 22.21 61.49
N GLU A 595 55.05 22.53 62.79
CA GLU A 595 54.53 23.82 63.31
C GLU A 595 55.67 24.83 63.48
N LEU A 596 55.43 26.05 63.02
CA LEU A 596 56.38 27.15 63.12
C LEU A 596 56.23 27.83 64.48
N VAL A 597 57.16 27.56 65.42
CA VAL A 597 57.22 28.27 66.71
C VAL A 597 58.32 29.33 66.65
N TRP A 598 57.93 30.60 66.67
CA TRP A 598 58.87 31.73 66.76
C TRP A 598 59.08 32.15 68.23
N GLU A 599 60.33 32.19 68.69
CA GLU A 599 60.72 32.91 69.90
C GLU A 599 61.23 34.31 69.51
N PRO A 600 60.68 35.42 70.02
CA PRO A 600 61.32 36.71 69.83
C PRO A 600 62.63 36.78 70.65
N GLU A 601 63.75 37.05 69.96
CA GLU A 601 65.02 37.33 70.61
C GLU A 601 64.87 38.48 71.63
N THR A 602 65.10 38.16 72.90
CA THR A 602 65.31 39.17 73.92
C THR A 602 66.65 39.86 73.70
N GLY A 603 66.60 41.04 73.07
CA GLY A 603 67.74 41.96 73.01
C GLY A 603 68.32 42.24 74.40
N GLY A 604 69.58 41.89 74.59
CA GLY A 604 70.29 42.10 75.84
C GLY A 604 70.52 43.57 76.19
N TRP A 605 70.19 43.88 77.45
CA TRP A 605 70.70 44.96 78.31
C TRP A 605 70.19 46.39 78.07
N PHE A 606 68.92 46.68 78.40
CA PHE A 606 68.56 47.81 79.30
C PHE A 606 67.08 47.72 79.76
N THR A 607 66.90 47.09 80.92
CA THR A 607 66.02 47.47 82.05
C THR A 607 64.54 47.87 81.82
N ASP A 608 63.66 46.90 82.16
CA ASP A 608 62.64 46.95 83.23
C ASP A 608 61.26 47.60 82.96
N PRO A 609 60.19 47.23 83.69
CA PRO A 609 59.31 46.11 83.37
C PRO A 609 57.82 46.50 83.44
N GLY A 610 56.94 45.75 82.78
CA GLY A 610 55.50 45.92 82.95
C GLY A 610 54.71 44.98 82.08
N GLU A 611 54.52 43.77 82.61
CA GLU A 611 53.41 42.83 82.37
C GLU A 611 52.55 43.15 81.13
N TRP A 612 52.57 42.27 80.12
CA TRP A 612 51.50 41.29 79.89
C TRP A 612 52.13 39.95 79.51
N ALA A 613 52.05 39.01 80.44
CA ALA A 613 52.18 37.60 80.13
C ALA A 613 50.89 37.17 79.46
N TRP A 614 50.99 36.42 78.37
CA TRP A 614 49.88 35.64 77.87
C TRP A 614 50.25 34.17 78.01
N ASP A 615 49.40 33.43 78.73
CA ASP A 615 49.55 32.01 79.09
C ASP A 615 48.29 31.29 78.59
N GLY A 616 48.27 31.05 77.27
CA GLY A 616 47.20 30.37 76.54
C GLY A 616 47.65 30.04 75.11
N PRO A 617 46.94 29.17 74.37
CA PRO A 617 47.24 28.88 72.97
C PRO A 617 46.57 29.90 72.04
N ILE A 618 47.34 30.48 71.10
CA ILE A 618 46.84 31.43 70.09
C ILE A 618 45.71 30.72 69.33
N LYS A 619 44.53 31.35 69.27
CA LYS A 619 43.43 30.83 68.46
C LYS A 619 43.79 31.04 66.99
N ALA A 620 43.56 30.02 66.17
CA ALA A 620 43.66 30.08 64.72
C ALA A 620 43.04 31.39 64.16
N GLY A 621 43.82 32.09 63.32
CA GLY A 621 43.40 33.29 62.58
C GLY A 621 43.73 34.64 63.25
N SER A 622 44.92 34.82 63.81
CA SER A 622 45.37 36.14 64.31
C SER A 622 46.90 36.25 64.28
N ALA A 623 47.47 36.58 63.12
CA ALA A 623 48.89 36.86 62.98
C ALA A 623 49.32 38.15 63.72
N PRO A 624 50.52 38.19 64.34
CA PRO A 624 51.13 39.41 64.85
C PRO A 624 51.61 40.35 63.72
N ASN A 625 51.55 41.67 63.96
CA ASN A 625 51.80 42.77 63.02
C ASN A 625 53.25 42.95 62.49
N ASP A 626 54.09 41.93 62.42
CA ASP A 626 55.39 42.00 61.72
C ASP A 626 55.50 40.78 60.78
N GLU A 627 55.25 41.05 59.50
CA GLU A 627 54.78 40.17 58.42
C GLU A 627 55.92 39.41 57.69
N LEU A 628 55.58 38.30 57.00
CA LEU A 628 56.50 37.46 56.22
C LEU A 628 56.71 38.08 54.82
N GLU A 629 57.94 38.46 54.46
CA GLU A 629 58.26 39.10 53.17
C GLU A 629 58.56 38.04 52.08
N LEU A 630 57.69 37.89 51.08
CA LEU A 630 57.93 37.10 49.86
C LEU A 630 57.99 38.03 48.63
N LEU A 631 59.05 37.90 47.83
CA LEU A 631 59.12 38.50 46.50
C LEU A 631 58.41 37.55 45.53
N VAL A 632 57.25 37.96 45.05
CA VAL A 632 56.51 37.23 44.01
C VAL A 632 56.52 38.02 42.71
N ASP A 633 56.36 37.31 41.60
CA ASP A 633 56.16 37.94 40.32
C ASP A 633 54.82 38.68 40.31
N SER A 634 54.82 39.87 39.69
CA SER A 634 53.64 40.72 39.62
C SER A 634 53.36 41.10 38.17
N TYR A 635 52.11 41.03 37.78
CA TYR A 635 51.63 41.34 36.45
C TYR A 635 50.61 42.48 36.50
N GLU A 636 50.60 43.31 35.46
CA GLU A 636 49.54 44.27 35.21
C GLU A 636 48.67 43.72 34.08
N ILE A 637 47.39 43.50 34.35
CA ILE A 637 46.40 43.11 33.34
C ILE A 637 45.54 44.33 33.04
N GLN A 638 45.42 44.69 31.77
CA GLN A 638 44.52 45.76 31.35
C GLN A 638 43.37 45.19 30.54
N TRP A 639 42.15 45.44 30.99
CA TRP A 639 40.92 44.98 30.34
C TRP A 639 40.47 46.02 29.29
N LEU A 640 40.21 45.59 28.06
CA LEU A 640 39.73 46.48 27.00
C LEU A 640 38.24 46.80 27.21
N PRO A 641 37.83 48.07 27.22
CA PRO A 641 36.42 48.41 27.37
C PRO A 641 35.60 47.93 26.17
N ALA A 642 34.47 47.29 26.44
CA ALA A 642 33.60 46.73 25.40
C ALA A 642 32.10 46.92 25.71
N ARG A 643 31.30 47.01 24.63
CA ARG A 643 29.84 47.09 24.67
C ARG A 643 29.23 46.00 23.80
N ALA A 644 28.01 45.60 24.12
CA ALA A 644 27.16 44.76 23.27
C ALA A 644 25.73 45.29 23.29
N ASP A 645 25.10 45.35 22.13
CA ASP A 645 23.73 45.82 21.93
C ASP A 645 22.93 44.80 21.11
N ILE A 646 21.67 44.60 21.47
CA ILE A 646 20.75 43.73 20.71
C ILE A 646 20.12 44.57 19.61
N VAL A 647 20.24 44.16 18.35
CA VAL A 647 19.67 44.86 17.20
C VAL A 647 18.66 43.96 16.51
N ILE A 648 17.47 44.49 16.24
CA ILE A 648 16.44 43.80 15.47
C ILE A 648 16.09 44.60 14.22
N GLN A 649 15.85 43.91 13.11
CA GLN A 649 15.39 44.56 11.88
C GLN A 649 14.15 43.84 11.34
N PRO A 650 13.03 44.54 11.09
CA PRO A 650 11.87 43.94 10.46
C PRO A 650 12.20 43.43 9.06
N VAL A 651 11.91 42.16 8.80
CA VAL A 651 12.16 41.52 7.49
C VAL A 651 10.87 40.96 6.90
N ASN A 652 10.83 40.84 5.57
CA ASN A 652 9.74 40.14 4.90
C ASN A 652 9.97 38.62 4.96
N GLU A 653 9.12 37.86 4.27
CA GLU A 653 9.19 36.40 4.18
C GLU A 653 10.42 35.90 3.38
N THR A 654 11.10 36.77 2.64
CA THR A 654 12.35 36.50 1.90
C THR A 654 13.59 37.07 2.60
N ASN A 655 13.48 37.38 3.89
CA ASN A 655 14.52 38.00 4.72
C ASN A 655 15.01 39.39 4.25
N ASP A 656 14.35 40.02 3.28
CA ASP A 656 14.70 41.39 2.90
C ASP A 656 14.27 42.39 4.00
N PRO A 657 15.12 43.36 4.36
CA PRO A 657 14.76 44.46 5.22
C PRO A 657 13.51 45.22 4.76
N THR A 658 12.51 45.28 5.63
CA THR A 658 11.29 46.08 5.44
C THR A 658 11.26 47.36 6.28
N GLY A 659 12.14 47.44 7.28
CA GLY A 659 12.34 48.57 8.18
C GLY A 659 13.81 48.92 8.39
N GLU A 660 14.04 50.03 9.09
CA GLU A 660 15.37 50.38 9.59
C GLU A 660 15.68 49.50 10.83
N PRO A 661 16.95 49.15 11.08
CA PRO A 661 17.33 48.41 12.28
C PRO A 661 17.06 49.23 13.54
N GLU A 662 16.60 48.56 14.60
CA GLU A 662 16.27 49.12 15.91
C GLU A 662 17.10 48.41 17.00
N THR A 663 17.82 49.20 17.79
CA THR A 663 18.52 48.71 18.98
C THR A 663 17.56 48.59 20.15
N ILE A 664 17.54 47.43 20.81
CA ILE A 664 16.77 47.18 22.02
C ILE A 664 17.48 47.81 23.22
N GLU A 665 16.75 48.57 24.03
CA GLU A 665 17.26 49.18 25.25
C GLU A 665 17.43 48.10 26.33
N THR A 666 18.70 47.81 26.70
CA THR A 666 19.04 46.85 27.76
C THR A 666 19.55 47.57 29.00
N ASP A 667 19.61 46.85 30.14
CA ASP A 667 20.17 47.40 31.38
C ASP A 667 21.69 47.63 31.30
N TRP A 668 22.36 47.12 30.25
CA TRP A 668 23.81 47.16 30.10
C TRP A 668 24.32 47.98 28.90
N SER A 669 23.45 48.53 28.05
CA SER A 669 23.87 49.31 26.86
C SER A 669 24.82 50.49 27.16
N GLU A 670 24.83 51.02 28.40
CA GLU A 670 25.75 52.09 28.81
C GLU A 670 26.88 51.60 29.75
N THR A 671 27.04 50.29 29.91
CA THR A 671 27.99 49.66 30.86
C THR A 671 29.19 49.08 30.11
N ASN A 672 30.39 49.20 30.68
CA ASN A 672 31.54 48.45 30.18
C ASN A 672 31.40 46.97 30.58
N LEU A 673 31.17 46.09 29.61
CA LEU A 673 30.93 44.66 29.84
C LEU A 673 32.19 43.85 30.19
N ASN A 674 33.36 44.42 29.91
CA ASN A 674 34.63 43.74 30.15
C ASN A 674 35.33 44.30 31.40
N GLN A 675 34.95 43.72 32.55
CA GLN A 675 35.49 44.01 33.88
C GLN A 675 35.91 42.71 34.57
N PHE A 676 36.86 42.82 35.49
CA PHE A 676 37.35 41.69 36.26
C PHE A 676 36.49 41.48 37.51
N ASP A 677 35.46 40.65 37.34
CA ASP A 677 34.54 40.22 38.40
C ASP A 677 34.64 38.72 38.63
N GLU A 678 34.56 38.26 39.89
CA GLU A 678 34.61 36.83 40.22
C GLU A 678 33.42 36.48 41.16
N PRO A 679 32.38 35.73 40.69
CA PRO A 679 32.22 35.20 39.33
C PRO A 679 31.84 36.30 38.31
N ARG A 680 32.15 36.04 37.03
CA ARG A 680 31.83 36.93 35.91
C ARG A 680 30.31 37.13 35.77
N PRO A 681 29.81 38.37 35.55
CA PRO A 681 28.38 38.62 35.39
C PRO A 681 27.84 38.00 34.09
N ILE A 682 26.57 37.58 34.14
CA ILE A 682 25.75 37.26 32.97
C ILE A 682 24.78 38.42 32.77
N TYR A 683 24.69 38.95 31.55
CA TYR A 683 23.75 40.03 31.24
C TYR A 683 22.60 39.48 30.39
N ASP A 684 21.45 39.26 31.03
CA ASP A 684 20.27 38.65 30.41
C ASP A 684 19.22 39.69 30.03
N HIS A 685 18.67 39.58 28.82
CA HIS A 685 17.51 40.34 28.37
C HIS A 685 16.53 39.44 27.63
N ASN A 686 15.26 39.53 28.01
CA ASN A 686 14.17 38.82 27.36
C ASN A 686 13.19 39.83 26.74
N PHE A 687 12.83 39.59 25.49
CA PHE A 687 11.79 40.34 24.78
C PHE A 687 10.93 39.41 23.92
N THR A 688 9.81 39.94 23.42
CA THR A 688 8.93 39.21 22.49
C THR A 688 8.84 40.01 21.19
N THR A 689 8.97 39.32 20.06
CA THR A 689 8.83 39.93 18.73
C THR A 689 7.37 40.21 18.40
N ASP A 690 7.06 41.37 17.84
CA ASP A 690 5.70 41.70 17.36
C ASP A 690 5.49 41.32 15.87
N GLU A 691 6.58 41.24 15.11
CA GLU A 691 6.64 40.90 13.69
C GLU A 691 7.88 40.03 13.41
N ARG A 692 8.04 39.52 12.17
CA ARG A 692 9.24 38.76 11.80
C ARG A 692 10.43 39.72 11.74
N VAL A 693 11.52 39.37 12.43
CA VAL A 693 12.72 40.20 12.50
C VAL A 693 13.97 39.36 12.26
N SER A 694 14.99 39.98 11.67
CA SER A 694 16.36 39.51 11.76
C SER A 694 16.94 39.97 13.11
N LEU A 695 17.47 39.03 13.88
CA LEU A 695 18.14 39.28 15.16
C LEU A 695 19.65 39.33 14.95
N MET A 696 20.26 40.44 15.36
CA MET A 696 21.69 40.69 15.27
C MET A 696 22.22 41.11 16.65
N ILE A 697 23.48 40.78 16.91
CA ILE A 697 24.23 41.31 18.06
C ILE A 697 25.28 42.28 17.53
N ASP A 698 25.23 43.52 18.00
CA ASP A 698 26.24 44.55 17.76
C ASP A 698 27.23 44.56 18.92
N ALA A 699 28.51 44.44 18.63
CA ALA A 699 29.56 44.33 19.63
C ALA A 699 30.77 45.17 19.24
N ALA A 700 31.29 45.93 20.21
CA ALA A 700 32.43 46.79 19.96
C ALA A 700 33.42 46.84 21.11
N SER A 701 34.70 46.98 20.77
CA SER A 701 35.80 47.23 21.69
C SER A 701 36.41 48.62 21.47
N TYR A 702 36.99 49.18 22.52
CA TYR A 702 37.54 50.54 22.50
C TYR A 702 38.96 50.62 23.05
N THR A 703 39.71 51.62 22.60
CA THR A 703 41.05 51.96 23.10
C THR A 703 41.21 53.48 23.21
N HIS A 704 41.64 53.94 24.39
CA HIS A 704 41.72 55.36 24.75
C HIS A 704 43.15 55.86 24.97
N GLY A 705 44.16 55.03 24.71
CA GLY A 705 45.55 55.39 24.96
C GLY A 705 46.56 54.60 24.13
N THR A 706 47.75 55.18 23.93
CA THR A 706 48.87 54.53 23.20
C THR A 706 49.76 53.67 24.10
N ARG A 707 49.45 53.58 25.40
CA ARG A 707 50.24 52.90 26.44
C ARG A 707 49.38 52.16 27.46
N SER A 708 48.12 52.55 27.61
CA SER A 708 47.11 51.80 28.35
C SER A 708 45.80 51.84 27.57
N PHE A 709 45.02 50.75 27.60
CA PHE A 709 43.74 50.67 26.90
C PHE A 709 42.72 51.68 27.46
N CYS A 710 42.66 51.83 28.79
CA CYS A 710 41.73 52.77 29.42
C CYS A 710 42.15 54.25 29.30
N GLY A 711 43.41 54.56 29.02
CA GLY A 711 43.89 55.95 28.97
C GLY A 711 43.57 56.75 30.25
N ALA A 712 42.70 57.77 30.13
CA ALA A 712 42.24 58.60 31.26
C ALA A 712 41.02 58.03 32.01
N TYR A 713 40.44 56.95 31.50
CA TYR A 713 39.25 56.27 32.03
C TYR A 713 39.58 55.07 32.92
N GLY A 714 40.85 54.84 33.25
CA GLY A 714 41.21 53.82 34.23
C GLY A 714 40.89 54.30 35.64
N GLU A 715 39.95 53.64 36.31
CA GLU A 715 39.51 54.03 37.66
C GLU A 715 39.88 53.00 38.74
N GLN A 716 39.86 51.71 38.42
CA GLN A 716 39.93 50.64 39.41
C GLN A 716 41.15 49.75 39.17
N THR A 717 41.93 49.52 40.24
CA THR A 717 42.94 48.46 40.30
C THR A 717 42.44 47.42 41.27
N VAL A 718 41.88 46.33 40.76
CA VAL A 718 41.60 45.14 41.56
C VAL A 718 42.90 44.34 41.62
N THR A 719 43.36 43.98 42.81
CA THR A 719 44.54 43.14 42.97
C THR A 719 44.10 41.76 43.40
N ASP A 720 44.50 40.74 42.65
CA ASP A 720 44.34 39.34 43.04
C ASP A 720 45.69 38.63 43.17
N THR A 721 45.66 37.42 43.73
CA THR A 721 46.81 36.51 43.75
C THR A 721 46.38 35.19 43.15
N TYR A 722 47.03 34.78 42.07
CA TYR A 722 46.76 33.53 41.35
C TYR A 722 48.08 32.83 41.01
N ASP A 723 48.14 31.52 41.26
CA ASP A 723 49.33 30.66 41.07
C ASP A 723 50.64 31.28 41.61
N GLY A 724 50.59 31.83 42.82
CA GLY A 724 51.73 32.45 43.49
C GLY A 724 52.17 33.82 42.95
N SER A 725 51.52 34.34 41.90
CA SER A 725 51.77 35.66 41.31
C SER A 725 50.69 36.67 41.71
N VAL A 726 51.03 37.96 41.72
CA VAL A 726 50.08 39.06 42.01
C VAL A 726 49.66 39.76 40.73
N TYR A 727 48.36 39.86 40.47
CA TYR A 727 47.84 40.55 39.28
C TYR A 727 47.14 41.85 39.68
N ASP A 728 47.58 42.97 39.11
CA ASP A 728 46.87 44.25 39.18
C ASP A 728 45.99 44.39 37.93
N HIS A 729 44.68 44.27 38.09
CA HIS A 729 43.68 44.40 37.03
C HIS A 729 43.26 45.86 36.89
N ILE A 730 43.57 46.47 35.76
CA ILE A 730 43.17 47.84 35.42
C ILE A 730 41.90 47.79 34.58
N GLU A 731 40.83 48.31 35.15
CA GLU A 731 39.51 48.36 34.52
C GLU A 731 39.17 49.77 34.07
N CYS A 732 38.45 49.86 32.95
CA CYS A 732 37.97 51.13 32.42
C CYS A 732 36.56 51.43 32.95
N THR A 733 36.25 52.71 33.17
CA THR A 733 34.89 53.12 33.53
C THR A 733 33.90 52.89 32.39
N ASP A 734 32.61 52.87 32.73
CA ASP A 734 31.50 52.87 31.76
C ASP A 734 31.59 54.03 30.75
N GLU A 735 32.20 55.17 31.10
CA GLU A 735 32.38 56.26 30.15
C GLU A 735 33.40 55.95 29.04
N ALA A 736 34.20 54.89 29.20
CA ALA A 736 35.12 54.42 28.18
C ALA A 736 34.40 53.79 26.97
N VAL A 737 33.17 53.29 27.12
CA VAL A 737 32.39 52.76 25.99
C VAL A 737 31.59 53.84 25.24
N SER A 738 31.73 55.13 25.60
CA SER A 738 30.94 56.23 25.02
C SER A 738 31.74 57.42 24.47
N GLY A 739 33.03 57.21 24.12
CA GLY A 739 33.96 58.34 23.97
C GLY A 739 35.06 58.24 22.90
N GLY A 740 34.77 57.91 21.64
CA GLY A 740 35.70 58.11 20.51
C GLY A 740 37.10 57.49 20.69
N GLY A 741 37.20 56.21 20.35
CA GLY A 741 38.41 55.40 20.40
C GLY A 741 38.15 53.95 19.97
N GLU A 742 37.15 53.74 19.12
CA GLU A 742 36.72 52.42 18.65
C GLU A 742 37.88 51.67 18.01
N LEU A 743 38.07 50.42 18.46
CA LEU A 743 39.10 49.52 17.97
C LEU A 743 38.51 48.57 16.94
N VAL A 744 37.43 47.88 17.30
CA VAL A 744 36.63 47.01 16.42
C VAL A 744 35.16 47.24 16.76
N ASP A 745 34.30 47.32 15.74
CA ASP A 745 32.85 47.48 15.82
C ASP A 745 32.24 46.52 14.81
N LEU A 746 31.44 45.57 15.28
CA LEU A 746 30.91 44.47 14.48
C LEU A 746 29.44 44.30 14.77
N THR A 747 28.66 44.18 13.72
CA THR A 747 27.29 43.72 13.79
C THR A 747 27.24 42.33 13.14
N ALA A 748 26.58 41.37 13.79
CA ALA A 748 26.33 40.05 13.22
C ALA A 748 25.25 40.11 12.13
N ASP A 749 25.55 40.78 11.00
CA ASP A 749 24.63 40.96 9.86
C ASP A 749 25.14 40.32 8.55
N THR A 750 24.22 39.92 7.68
CA THR A 750 24.52 39.28 6.39
C THR A 750 24.90 40.25 5.29
N GLU A 751 24.61 41.55 5.43
CA GLU A 751 24.93 42.55 4.41
C GLU A 751 26.45 42.86 4.36
N THR A 752 27.16 42.59 5.45
CA THR A 752 28.58 42.97 5.63
C THR A 752 29.58 41.81 5.59
N ASN A 753 29.13 40.55 5.68
CA ASN A 753 29.97 39.34 5.64
C ASN A 753 31.27 39.51 6.45
N GLU A 754 31.09 39.92 7.72
CA GLU A 754 32.19 40.32 8.59
C GLU A 754 32.99 39.07 8.98
N THR A 755 34.29 39.09 8.70
CA THR A 755 35.19 37.96 8.95
C THR A 755 35.37 37.62 10.44
N ASN A 756 34.86 38.45 11.34
CA ASN A 756 35.23 38.50 12.76
C ASN A 756 34.13 38.06 13.71
N VAL A 757 33.01 37.59 13.19
CA VAL A 757 31.88 37.06 13.94
C VAL A 757 31.46 35.73 13.33
N ARG A 758 31.05 34.79 14.17
CA ARG A 758 30.44 33.52 13.75
C ARG A 758 29.19 33.28 14.59
N VAL A 759 28.14 32.80 13.93
CA VAL A 759 26.90 32.37 14.60
C VAL A 759 26.83 30.85 14.51
N LEU A 760 26.84 30.22 15.68
CA LEU A 760 26.84 28.76 15.84
C LEU A 760 25.44 28.31 16.24
N GLY A 761 25.00 27.18 15.69
CA GLY A 761 23.67 26.59 15.91
C GLY A 761 23.76 25.06 16.01
N GLU A 762 22.67 24.34 15.83
CA GLU A 762 22.64 22.87 15.95
C GLU A 762 23.60 22.15 14.96
N GLU A 763 23.86 22.74 13.80
CA GLU A 763 24.67 22.14 12.73
C GLU A 763 26.13 22.62 12.70
N ASP A 764 26.40 23.86 13.14
CA ASP A 764 27.75 24.42 13.24
C ASP A 764 28.11 24.61 14.71
N THR A 765 28.79 23.63 15.28
CA THR A 765 29.01 23.51 16.72
C THR A 765 30.47 23.56 17.13
N THR A 766 31.42 23.57 16.19
CA THR A 766 32.85 23.48 16.53
C THR A 766 33.41 24.85 16.85
N ILE A 767 33.97 25.04 18.05
CA ILE A 767 34.63 26.30 18.45
C ILE A 767 36.16 26.19 18.39
N PRO A 768 36.91 27.25 17.99
CA PRO A 768 38.38 27.28 17.99
C PRO A 768 39.02 26.98 19.35
N GLU A 769 40.32 26.63 19.38
CA GLU A 769 41.04 26.24 20.61
C GLU A 769 40.82 27.26 21.74
N LEU A 770 40.23 26.79 22.85
CA LEU A 770 39.63 27.61 23.92
C LEU A 770 40.64 28.11 24.95
N ASP A 771 41.93 27.95 24.68
CA ASP A 771 42.99 28.35 25.62
C ASP A 771 42.92 29.87 25.84
N PRO A 772 42.91 30.33 27.11
CA PRO A 772 42.87 31.74 27.40
C PRO A 772 44.12 32.42 26.82
N GLY A 773 43.93 33.57 26.17
CA GLY A 773 45.04 34.35 25.60
C GLY A 773 46.01 34.86 26.68
N VAL A 774 45.55 34.97 27.94
CA VAL A 774 46.35 35.28 29.14
C VAL A 774 45.86 34.51 30.37
N ASP A 775 46.75 34.24 31.34
CA ASP A 775 46.54 33.39 32.54
C ASP A 775 45.35 33.72 33.48
N ARG A 776 44.58 34.79 33.23
CA ARG A 776 43.39 35.18 34.03
C ARG A 776 42.09 35.28 33.22
N GLN A 777 42.10 34.95 31.94
CA GLN A 777 40.85 34.76 31.18
C GLN A 777 40.31 33.35 31.46
N GLU A 778 38.99 33.23 31.51
CA GLU A 778 38.34 31.91 31.57
C GLU A 778 38.25 31.33 30.15
N PRO A 779 38.49 30.03 29.97
CA PRO A 779 38.28 29.38 28.68
C PRO A 779 36.78 29.37 28.36
N VAL A 780 36.45 29.32 27.07
CA VAL A 780 35.06 29.50 26.60
C VAL A 780 34.14 28.36 27.01
N ASP A 781 34.65 27.13 27.15
CA ASP A 781 33.90 26.00 27.71
C ASP A 781 33.47 26.27 29.15
N ASP A 782 34.37 26.75 30.01
CA ASP A 782 34.02 27.13 31.38
C ASP A 782 32.98 28.27 31.42
N LEU A 783 33.05 29.22 30.48
CA LEU A 783 32.08 30.31 30.34
C LEU A 783 30.69 29.82 29.92
N LEU A 784 30.62 28.85 28.99
CA LEU A 784 29.37 28.31 28.45
C LEU A 784 28.71 27.28 29.38
N GLU A 785 29.52 26.47 30.07
CA GLU A 785 29.03 25.43 31.01
C GLU A 785 28.62 25.97 32.38
N ARG A 786 28.85 27.26 32.64
CA ARG A 786 28.56 27.85 33.95
C ARG A 786 27.04 27.87 34.25
N PRO A 787 26.65 27.78 35.53
CA PRO A 787 25.24 27.84 35.92
C PRO A 787 24.56 29.13 35.43
N GLY A 788 23.49 28.99 34.65
CA GLY A 788 22.74 30.11 34.07
C GLY A 788 22.92 30.28 32.56
N VAL A 789 23.90 29.61 31.94
CA VAL A 789 24.03 29.45 30.47
C VAL A 789 23.77 28.00 30.12
N ASP A 790 24.43 27.08 30.84
CA ASP A 790 24.18 25.63 30.78
C ASP A 790 24.34 25.00 29.38
N VAL A 791 25.22 25.55 28.54
CA VAL A 791 25.57 25.04 27.20
C VAL A 791 26.74 24.05 27.34
N PRO A 792 26.53 22.72 27.18
CA PRO A 792 27.60 21.74 27.34
C PRO A 792 28.59 21.79 26.17
N VAL A 793 29.88 21.64 26.48
CA VAL A 793 30.95 21.52 25.48
C VAL A 793 31.62 20.16 25.63
N ASP A 794 31.77 19.43 24.53
CA ASP A 794 32.30 18.07 24.59
C ASP A 794 33.85 18.03 24.64
N GLU A 795 34.43 16.83 24.82
CA GLU A 795 35.89 16.65 24.86
C GLU A 795 36.61 17.01 23.53
N SER A 796 35.85 17.22 22.44
CA SER A 796 36.31 17.61 21.11
C SER A 796 36.32 19.13 20.90
N GLY A 797 35.63 19.89 21.77
CA GLY A 797 35.32 21.31 21.55
C GLY A 797 34.07 21.55 20.70
N GLU A 798 33.15 20.58 20.60
CA GLU A 798 31.85 20.74 19.96
C GLU A 798 30.78 21.16 20.99
N LEU A 799 30.00 22.17 20.64
CA LEU A 799 28.84 22.66 21.39
C LEU A 799 27.66 21.69 21.28
N ASN A 800 26.93 21.49 22.37
CA ASN A 800 25.67 20.75 22.37
C ASN A 800 24.48 21.71 22.52
N LEU A 801 24.07 22.31 21.40
CA LEU A 801 22.97 23.28 21.32
C LEU A 801 21.64 22.57 21.04
N SER A 802 20.57 23.03 21.67
CA SER A 802 19.20 22.59 21.43
C SER A 802 18.62 23.24 20.16
N GLU A 803 17.53 22.68 19.65
CA GLU A 803 16.76 23.31 18.57
C GLU A 803 16.33 24.74 18.97
N ASN A 804 16.72 25.74 18.17
CA ASN A 804 16.53 27.18 18.42
C ASN A 804 17.44 27.82 19.51
N GLU A 805 18.60 27.23 19.75
CA GLU A 805 19.66 27.76 20.61
C GLU A 805 20.87 28.16 19.74
N PHE A 806 21.41 29.36 19.97
CA PHE A 806 22.48 29.93 19.14
C PHE A 806 23.59 30.56 19.99
N VAL A 807 24.82 30.47 19.51
CA VAL A 807 25.99 31.13 20.12
C VAL A 807 26.61 32.09 19.11
N PHE A 808 26.69 33.37 19.46
CA PHE A 808 27.40 34.39 18.69
C PHE A 808 28.80 34.54 19.30
N ALA A 809 29.81 34.17 18.52
CA ALA A 809 31.21 34.21 18.91
C ALA A 809 31.92 35.34 18.14
N PHE A 810 32.56 36.25 18.87
CA PHE A 810 33.18 37.46 18.31
C PHE A 810 34.70 37.49 18.54
N THR A 811 35.42 38.05 17.56
CA THR A 811 36.80 38.54 17.71
C THR A 811 36.83 40.06 17.57
N LEU A 812 36.95 40.77 18.69
CA LEU A 812 36.95 42.23 18.84
C LEU A 812 38.33 42.85 19.11
N THR A 813 39.40 42.05 19.21
CA THR A 813 40.78 42.51 19.45
C THR A 813 41.61 42.59 18.16
N HIS A 814 41.22 41.82 17.14
CA HIS A 814 41.96 41.68 15.89
C HIS A 814 41.02 41.71 14.67
N HIS A 815 41.24 42.62 13.71
CA HIS A 815 40.48 42.70 12.46
C HIS A 815 41.42 42.62 11.24
N PRO A 816 41.17 41.75 10.25
CA PRO A 816 42.10 41.46 9.15
C PRO A 816 42.42 42.68 8.28
N GLU A 817 41.45 43.59 8.09
CA GLU A 817 41.68 44.86 7.39
C GLU A 817 42.28 45.99 8.27
N GLN A 818 42.22 45.90 9.60
CA GLN A 818 42.62 46.96 10.53
C GLN A 818 43.91 46.63 11.29
N HIS A 819 45.04 46.56 10.59
CA HIS A 819 46.43 46.74 11.06
C HIS A 819 46.81 46.47 12.55
N ASN A 820 46.38 45.37 13.18
CA ASN A 820 47.04 44.83 14.38
C ASN A 820 48.03 43.75 13.94
N GLN A 821 49.32 43.94 14.25
CA GLN A 821 50.42 43.10 13.76
C GLN A 821 50.68 41.91 14.70
N ASN A 822 49.76 40.95 14.74
CA ASN A 822 50.01 39.52 15.00
C ASN A 822 48.65 38.80 15.12
N PRO A 823 48.49 37.61 14.54
CA PRO A 823 49.43 36.88 13.69
C PRO A 823 49.60 37.52 12.30
N ASP A 824 50.72 37.22 11.64
CA ASP A 824 50.98 37.63 10.25
C ASP A 824 50.02 36.86 9.31
N LEU A 825 48.84 37.42 9.03
CA LEU A 825 47.99 36.94 7.93
C LEU A 825 48.74 37.10 6.58
N PRO A 826 48.50 36.24 5.58
CA PRO A 826 49.17 36.32 4.29
C PRO A 826 49.04 37.73 3.67
N GLN A 827 50.16 38.47 3.59
CA GLN A 827 50.12 39.86 3.13
C GLN A 827 49.53 40.00 1.71
N GLY A 828 48.30 40.54 1.64
CA GLY A 828 47.74 41.16 0.43
C GLY A 828 46.60 40.45 -0.29
N GLY A 829 45.90 39.49 0.34
CA GLY A 829 44.62 38.95 -0.13
C GLY A 829 43.47 39.30 0.83
N ALA A 830 42.24 39.41 0.33
CA ALA A 830 41.05 39.34 1.19
C ALA A 830 40.94 37.87 1.66
N ILE A 831 40.85 37.66 2.96
CA ILE A 831 40.55 36.36 3.58
C ILE A 831 39.02 36.23 3.66
N THR A 832 38.45 35.07 3.37
CA THR A 832 37.01 34.85 3.57
C THR A 832 36.72 34.59 5.06
N PRO A 833 35.47 34.76 5.54
CA PRO A 833 35.09 34.40 6.90
C PRO A 833 35.47 32.97 7.25
N ASP A 834 35.17 32.00 6.37
CA ASP A 834 35.55 30.59 6.60
C ASP A 834 37.07 30.38 6.66
N GLU A 835 37.85 31.07 5.83
CA GLU A 835 39.32 30.98 5.88
C GLU A 835 39.88 31.58 7.18
N TYR A 836 39.21 32.59 7.74
CA TYR A 836 39.59 33.25 8.99
C TYR A 836 39.14 32.43 10.21
N TRP A 837 37.98 31.77 10.14
CA TRP A 837 37.50 30.78 11.10
C TRP A 837 38.41 29.57 11.19
N GLU A 838 38.78 28.97 10.05
CA GLU A 838 39.71 27.82 10.01
C GLU A 838 41.09 28.21 10.57
N ALA A 839 41.55 29.44 10.31
CA ALA A 839 42.81 29.93 10.87
C ALA A 839 42.79 30.00 12.41
N ALA A 840 41.63 30.26 13.01
CA ALA A 840 41.46 30.27 14.46
C ALA A 840 41.65 28.86 15.08
N HIS A 841 41.27 27.79 14.37
CA HIS A 841 41.51 26.41 14.81
C HIS A 841 42.98 25.98 14.71
N ASP A 842 43.76 26.60 13.83
CA ASP A 842 45.13 26.19 13.50
C ASP A 842 46.21 26.91 14.33
N SER A 843 45.88 27.94 15.09
CA SER A 843 46.84 28.75 15.84
C SER A 843 46.35 29.21 17.21
N ALA A 844 47.23 29.12 18.21
CA ALA A 844 47.00 29.71 19.53
C ALA A 844 47.09 31.25 19.50
N GLY A 845 46.09 31.91 20.10
CA GLY A 845 45.93 33.37 20.15
C GLY A 845 44.94 33.91 19.11
N ASP A 846 44.74 35.23 19.05
CA ASP A 846 43.74 35.83 18.15
C ASP A 846 44.04 35.54 16.66
N PRO A 847 43.02 35.28 15.81
CA PRO A 847 41.63 35.11 16.18
C PRO A 847 41.38 33.77 16.86
N ASN A 848 40.58 33.79 17.91
CA ASN A 848 40.11 32.62 18.66
C ASN A 848 38.61 32.71 18.98
N PHE A 849 37.94 33.80 18.54
CA PHE A 849 36.50 34.04 18.69
C PHE A 849 35.98 33.95 20.14
N ASN A 850 36.83 34.22 21.12
CA ASN A 850 36.48 34.23 22.54
C ASN A 850 36.38 35.62 23.17
N ASP A 851 36.57 36.69 22.38
CA ASP A 851 36.59 38.06 22.90
C ASP A 851 35.23 38.46 23.47
N MET A 852 34.14 38.03 22.82
CA MET A 852 32.79 38.14 23.35
C MET A 852 31.94 36.96 22.90
N ILE A 853 31.17 36.41 23.84
CA ILE A 853 30.22 35.32 23.61
C ILE A 853 28.82 35.78 24.02
N ALA A 854 27.86 35.70 23.10
CA ALA A 854 26.45 35.87 23.40
C ALA A 854 25.70 34.55 23.14
N HIS A 855 24.89 34.14 24.10
CA HIS A 855 24.01 32.99 24.02
C HIS A 855 22.58 33.48 23.75
N VAL A 856 21.89 32.86 22.80
CA VAL A 856 20.52 33.23 22.40
C VAL A 856 19.64 31.99 22.41
N GLU A 857 18.59 32.02 23.24
CA GLU A 857 17.54 31.01 23.25
C GLU A 857 16.26 31.60 22.65
N ILE A 858 15.63 30.85 21.77
CA ILE A 858 14.38 31.26 21.13
C ILE A 858 13.28 30.28 21.51
N THR A 859 12.25 30.79 22.17
CA THR A 859 11.04 30.04 22.49
C THR A 859 9.89 30.54 21.63
N PRO A 860 9.47 29.78 20.60
CA PRO A 860 8.30 30.13 19.80
C PRO A 860 7.07 30.33 20.68
N GLY A 861 6.39 31.47 20.55
CA GLY A 861 5.16 31.70 21.30
C GLY A 861 4.06 30.74 20.89
N SER A 862 3.17 30.43 21.83
CA SER A 862 2.03 29.50 21.68
C SER A 862 0.93 29.89 20.66
N GLY A 863 1.30 30.55 19.56
CA GLY A 863 0.55 30.60 18.31
C GLY A 863 1.14 29.60 17.33
N THR A 864 0.78 28.32 17.47
CA THR A 864 1.02 27.22 16.51
C THR A 864 2.30 27.38 15.67
N ALA A 865 3.45 27.37 16.33
CA ALA A 865 4.75 27.08 15.74
C ALA A 865 5.26 25.86 16.51
N GLY A 866 5.34 24.72 15.84
CA GLY A 866 5.56 23.40 16.46
C GLY A 866 4.84 22.23 15.77
N GLU A 867 4.41 22.39 14.52
CA GLU A 867 4.23 21.25 13.62
C GLU A 867 5.34 21.38 12.56
N ASP A 868 6.19 20.34 12.50
CA ASP A 868 6.86 19.82 11.29
C ASP A 868 6.22 20.45 10.04
N PRO A 869 6.94 21.24 9.21
CA PRO A 869 6.38 22.21 8.27
C PRO A 869 5.12 21.65 7.66
N GLY A 870 3.96 22.12 8.15
CA GLY A 870 2.69 21.43 7.99
C GLY A 870 2.43 21.12 6.52
N LEU A 871 2.79 19.90 6.11
CA LEU A 871 2.51 19.36 4.79
C LEU A 871 1.01 19.10 4.77
N GLU A 872 0.24 20.15 4.48
CA GLU A 872 -1.21 20.08 4.44
C GLU A 872 -1.61 19.40 3.13
N ILE A 873 -2.18 18.20 3.23
CA ILE A 873 -2.79 17.52 2.09
C ILE A 873 -4.06 18.30 1.73
N VAL A 874 -3.97 19.16 0.71
CA VAL A 874 -5.10 20.02 0.33
C VAL A 874 -6.21 19.21 -0.37
N ALA A 875 -5.91 18.07 -0.99
CA ALA A 875 -6.91 17.08 -1.40
C ALA A 875 -6.22 15.82 -1.98
N VAL A 876 -6.67 14.63 -1.55
CA VAL A 876 -6.66 13.46 -2.44
C VAL A 876 -8.02 13.47 -3.10
N ASP A 877 -8.08 13.71 -4.42
CA ASP A 877 -9.35 13.67 -5.15
C ASP A 877 -9.86 12.22 -5.14
N ASP A 878 -10.67 11.89 -4.14
CA ASP A 878 -11.49 10.67 -4.06
C ASP A 878 -12.74 10.82 -4.93
N GLU A 879 -12.57 11.27 -6.18
CA GLU A 879 -13.58 10.95 -7.19
C GLU A 879 -13.51 9.44 -7.42
N SER A 880 -14.11 8.67 -6.49
CA SER A 880 -14.29 7.23 -6.58
C SER A 880 -14.93 6.93 -7.93
N GLY A 881 -14.08 6.60 -8.89
CA GLY A 881 -14.50 6.27 -10.23
C GLY A 881 -15.25 4.96 -10.10
N SER A 882 -16.58 5.03 -10.09
CA SER A 882 -17.42 3.82 -10.08
C SER A 882 -17.07 3.01 -11.32
N ILE A 883 -16.17 2.06 -11.16
CA ILE A 883 -15.78 1.13 -12.20
C ILE A 883 -17.03 0.37 -12.65
N THR A 884 -17.34 0.49 -13.94
CA THR A 884 -18.45 -0.24 -14.55
C THR A 884 -18.24 -1.73 -14.37
N PRO A 885 -19.33 -2.53 -14.20
CA PRO A 885 -19.25 -3.98 -14.17
C PRO A 885 -18.47 -4.49 -15.38
N ILE A 886 -17.59 -5.47 -15.17
CA ILE A 886 -16.92 -6.16 -16.28
C ILE A 886 -17.94 -7.13 -16.85
N GLU A 887 -18.18 -7.06 -18.16
CA GLU A 887 -19.24 -7.81 -18.84
C GLU A 887 -18.64 -8.88 -19.75
N THR A 888 -19.32 -10.04 -19.81
CA THR A 888 -19.16 -11.01 -20.88
C THR A 888 -20.00 -10.56 -22.07
N GLY A 889 -19.46 -10.72 -23.27
CA GLY A 889 -20.18 -10.41 -24.50
C GLY A 889 -21.45 -11.26 -24.67
N SER A 890 -22.37 -10.80 -25.50
CA SER A 890 -23.55 -11.57 -25.86
C SER A 890 -23.27 -12.38 -27.13
N GLY A 891 -23.54 -13.69 -27.07
CA GLY A 891 -23.45 -14.58 -28.24
C GLY A 891 -24.71 -14.48 -29.09
N SER A 892 -24.55 -14.63 -30.40
CA SER A 892 -25.65 -14.70 -31.35
C SER A 892 -26.47 -15.96 -31.07
N SER A 893 -27.59 -15.80 -30.36
CA SER A 893 -28.53 -16.90 -30.19
C SER A 893 -29.39 -16.98 -31.46
N PRO A 894 -29.38 -18.10 -32.22
CA PRO A 894 -30.41 -18.30 -33.21
C PRO A 894 -31.75 -18.39 -32.46
N ASP A 895 -32.66 -17.47 -32.76
CA ASP A 895 -34.04 -17.41 -32.24
C ASP A 895 -34.69 -18.81 -32.31
N GLN A 896 -34.58 -19.59 -31.23
CA GLN A 896 -35.35 -20.80 -31.00
C GLN A 896 -36.30 -20.53 -29.84
N THR A 897 -37.56 -20.34 -30.20
CA THR A 897 -38.67 -20.32 -29.26
C THR A 897 -38.85 -21.72 -28.67
N GLY A 898 -38.22 -21.97 -27.52
CA GLY A 898 -38.33 -23.21 -26.76
C GLY A 898 -38.13 -22.94 -25.27
N TYR A 899 -39.16 -22.35 -24.64
CA TYR A 899 -39.19 -22.05 -23.21
C TYR A 899 -39.28 -23.35 -22.40
N ASP A 900 -38.21 -23.75 -21.71
CA ASP A 900 -38.21 -24.83 -20.70
C ASP A 900 -38.21 -24.22 -19.29
N PRO A 901 -39.29 -24.34 -18.49
CA PRO A 901 -39.40 -23.73 -17.17
C PRO A 901 -39.05 -24.67 -15.99
N ASP A 902 -38.05 -25.55 -16.10
CA ASP A 902 -37.68 -26.49 -15.01
C ASP A 902 -36.32 -26.22 -14.32
N GLN A 903 -35.89 -24.96 -14.21
CA GLN A 903 -34.78 -24.54 -13.33
C GLN A 903 -35.21 -23.40 -12.40
N VAL A 904 -36.09 -23.69 -11.44
CA VAL A 904 -36.27 -22.87 -10.23
C VAL A 904 -35.81 -23.71 -9.04
N ASP A 905 -34.58 -23.45 -8.57
CA ASP A 905 -34.11 -23.95 -7.28
C ASP A 905 -34.78 -23.13 -6.16
N VAL A 906 -35.87 -23.70 -5.64
CA VAL A 906 -36.53 -23.23 -4.41
C VAL A 906 -35.80 -23.82 -3.22
N ARG A 907 -34.80 -23.11 -2.69
CA ARG A 907 -34.31 -23.33 -1.32
C ARG A 907 -33.86 -22.03 -0.63
N SER A 908 -34.81 -21.36 0.01
CA SER A 908 -34.51 -20.60 1.23
C SER A 908 -35.72 -20.68 2.17
N ASP A 909 -35.70 -21.69 3.04
CA ASP A 909 -36.51 -21.72 4.25
C ASP A 909 -35.86 -20.80 5.29
N GLU A 910 -36.39 -19.60 5.52
CA GLU A 910 -36.28 -18.95 6.83
C GLU A 910 -37.46 -18.02 7.10
N ILE A 911 -38.31 -18.43 8.05
CA ILE A 911 -39.40 -17.64 8.63
C ILE A 911 -38.89 -17.07 9.96
N ILE A 912 -38.80 -15.75 10.05
CA ILE A 912 -38.63 -15.04 11.33
C ILE A 912 -40.02 -14.72 11.90
N ILE A 913 -40.37 -15.37 13.02
CA ILE A 913 -41.32 -14.84 14.01
C ILE A 913 -40.75 -15.14 15.39
N GLY A 914 -40.29 -14.08 16.09
CA GLY A 914 -39.89 -14.13 17.50
C GLY A 914 -38.66 -13.30 17.80
#